data_AF-A0A3B4WYC7-F1
#
_entry.id   AF-A0A3B4WYC7-F1
#
_cell.length_a   1.000
_cell.length_b   1.000
_cell.length_c   1.000
_cell.angle_alpha   90.00
_cell.angle_beta   90.00
_cell.angle_gamma   90.00
#
_symmetry.space_group_name_H-M   'P 1'
#
loop_
_entity.id
_entity.type
_entity.pdbx_description
1 polymer ?
#
loop_
_entity_poly.entity_id
_entity_poly.type
_entity_poly.pdbx_seq_one_letter_code
_entity_poly.pdbx_strand_id
1 'polypeptide(L)'
;MLIRHVAKTCWDRFALCVSAPSVYETSRSQTHGLAESRAAVSRWLLVRMSCTLVGASGARVPLEDGRAVILGRGPETGVADKKCSRHQVKAVACYADQDVVFTQLGPNPSFLDGEKLGRGQSGKLTHGGTLYLVNQNHPFQLHYSLSSNGTASSSAQRGLKATDKTKGGRNGKVKEQQSSPTPKRSIKDFFSTSPMKSSKRRLSPERGHPEVKRQRVEEEASDGWMKEEEEEEEDEEERLAEEKLKQLQELAEKSTTERSNSTQPSSSSSPSSSSKACLKSSWQQIGNLMLYTAAGVRASDKIAGFDIDGCIITTKSGKVFPTSPDDWKILFPEIQPRLAALLKKGYKVVFFTNQMGIARGKLRPEIFKSKVEDILATLQLSVQVFVAAGPGIYRKPVMGMWNHLCEKANDGVTVDKRKSFYVGDAAGRPENWAPGKKKKDFSSSDRLFALNIGLQFHTPEEYFLGWKSAPYSLPDFDPRKLDSTVRLYDPPSASLTSSQTEVIVAVGFPASGKSTFFQTHIVPKGYAYVNRDILGSWQSCVSACERALKEGRSVAVDNTSPDLESRKRYVDVAKAAGVPCRCFHFSASLDQAKHNNRFREMAPSDSKHVKVNEMIFHSYKKHFVAPALCEGFSEILQIHFVPNFKDSQSETLFRQFSEG
;
A
#
# COMPACT_ATOMS: atom_id res chain seq x y z
N MET A 1 59.80 -12.55 2.69
CA MET A 1 59.47 -13.07 4.03
C MET A 1 59.58 -11.94 5.03
N LEU A 2 58.70 -11.89 6.05
CA LEU A 2 58.79 -11.06 7.27
C LEU A 2 58.84 -9.50 7.07
N ILE A 3 58.57 -8.67 8.09
CA ILE A 3 57.47 -8.66 9.09
C ILE A 3 57.32 -7.24 9.71
N ARG A 4 56.11 -6.82 10.11
CA ARG A 4 55.74 -5.80 11.14
C ARG A 4 56.40 -4.39 11.10
N HIS A 5 55.62 -3.31 10.91
CA HIS A 5 55.00 -2.50 11.99
C HIS A 5 55.96 -1.75 12.93
N VAL A 6 55.81 -0.42 13.03
CA VAL A 6 55.30 0.31 14.23
C VAL A 6 55.06 1.78 13.83
N ALA A 7 54.17 2.50 14.53
CA ALA A 7 53.88 3.91 14.27
C ALA A 7 53.73 4.73 15.57
N LYS A 8 54.19 5.99 15.59
CA LYS A 8 53.62 7.10 16.40
C LYS A 8 54.22 8.50 16.11
N THR A 9 53.36 9.37 15.58
CA THR A 9 53.14 10.81 15.90
C THR A 9 54.16 11.62 16.73
N CYS A 10 54.63 12.74 16.16
CA CYS A 10 54.57 14.16 16.62
C CYS A 10 55.07 15.02 15.43
N TRP A 11 54.40 16.04 14.88
CA TRP A 11 53.73 17.26 15.39
C TRP A 11 54.74 18.37 15.82
N ASP A 12 54.56 19.55 15.21
CA ASP A 12 55.14 20.89 15.47
C ASP A 12 56.60 21.20 15.09
N ARG A 13 56.77 21.87 13.94
CA ARG A 13 57.19 23.30 13.84
C ARG A 13 57.53 23.72 12.39
N PHE A 14 56.85 24.75 11.86
CA PHE A 14 57.44 26.10 11.60
C PHE A 14 56.42 27.05 10.95
N ALA A 15 56.61 28.35 11.11
CA ALA A 15 55.81 29.44 10.52
C ALA A 15 56.69 30.68 10.25
N LEU A 16 56.12 31.73 9.63
CA LEU A 16 56.75 33.00 9.19
C LEU A 16 57.62 32.84 7.92
N CYS A 17 57.80 33.83 7.02
CA CYS A 17 57.23 35.19 6.84
C CYS A 17 57.23 35.50 5.31
N VAL A 18 56.38 36.33 4.67
CA VAL A 18 56.30 37.82 4.54
C VAL A 18 55.07 38.10 3.63
N SER A 19 54.25 39.18 3.62
CA SER A 19 54.16 40.49 4.31
C SER A 19 54.49 41.78 3.49
N ALA A 20 53.75 42.10 2.42
CA ALA A 20 53.69 43.46 1.81
C ALA A 20 52.35 43.78 1.08
N PRO A 21 51.79 45.01 1.17
CA PRO A 21 50.57 45.45 0.46
C PRO A 21 50.85 46.47 -0.67
N SER A 22 49.81 46.86 -1.41
CA SER A 22 49.80 48.09 -2.24
C SER A 22 48.41 48.76 -2.24
N VAL A 23 48.37 50.06 -2.50
CA VAL A 23 47.21 50.97 -2.34
C VAL A 23 47.02 51.77 -3.63
N TYR A 24 45.76 52.03 -4.03
CA TYR A 24 45.44 53.18 -4.88
C TYR A 24 44.03 53.72 -4.58
N GLU A 25 43.96 54.99 -4.17
CA GLU A 25 42.79 55.87 -4.33
C GLU A 25 42.73 56.34 -5.82
N THR A 26 41.69 56.98 -6.37
CA THR A 26 40.60 57.81 -5.82
C THR A 26 39.39 57.72 -6.78
N SER A 27 38.17 58.09 -6.38
CA SER A 27 37.63 59.45 -6.59
C SER A 27 36.24 59.61 -5.94
N ARG A 28 35.75 60.85 -5.77
CA ARG A 28 34.55 61.19 -4.99
C ARG A 28 33.40 61.74 -5.82
N SER A 29 32.17 61.38 -5.43
CA SER A 29 30.92 62.17 -5.52
C SER A 29 29.87 61.40 -4.70
N GLN A 30 29.47 61.76 -3.48
CA GLN A 30 29.18 63.03 -2.80
C GLN A 30 27.80 63.65 -3.15
N THR A 31 26.75 63.08 -2.55
CA THR A 31 25.58 63.81 -2.04
C THR A 31 25.44 63.54 -0.54
N HIS A 32 24.83 64.48 0.21
CA HIS A 32 24.82 64.51 1.68
C HIS A 32 23.39 64.58 2.24
N GLY A 33 23.20 64.06 3.45
CA GLY A 33 21.99 64.26 4.28
C GLY A 33 20.95 63.14 4.16
N LEU A 34 20.34 62.65 5.26
CA LEU A 34 20.66 62.83 6.69
C LEU A 34 20.69 61.46 7.38
N ALA A 35 21.49 61.36 8.45
CA ALA A 35 21.57 60.16 9.28
C ALA A 35 21.08 60.47 10.71
N GLU A 36 19.85 60.07 11.03
CA GLU A 36 19.29 60.16 12.38
C GLU A 36 18.26 59.04 12.63
N SER A 37 17.92 58.79 13.90
CA SER A 37 16.98 57.77 14.36
C SER A 37 17.28 56.30 13.97
N ARG A 38 18.40 55.76 14.46
CA ARG A 38 18.63 54.30 14.55
C ARG A 38 17.94 53.69 15.78
N ALA A 39 16.65 54.00 15.99
CA ALA A 39 15.93 53.72 17.25
C ALA A 39 14.45 53.27 17.13
N ALA A 40 14.05 52.70 15.99
CA ALA A 40 12.68 52.17 15.79
C ALA A 40 12.59 50.64 15.98
N VAL A 41 12.85 50.14 17.21
CA VAL A 41 12.52 48.74 17.54
C VAL A 41 11.01 48.63 17.69
N SER A 42 10.36 48.09 16.66
CA SER A 42 8.91 47.89 16.55
C SER A 42 8.33 47.08 17.71
N ARG A 43 7.93 47.78 18.80
CA ARG A 43 7.27 47.18 19.97
C ARG A 43 5.78 46.90 19.69
N TRP A 44 5.51 46.10 18.66
CA TRP A 44 4.22 45.43 18.56
C TRP A 44 4.05 44.54 19.80
N LEU A 45 3.06 44.83 20.64
CA LEU A 45 2.57 43.82 21.57
C LEU A 45 2.07 42.66 20.71
N LEU A 46 2.59 41.47 20.94
CA LEU A 46 2.17 40.28 20.22
C LEU A 46 0.80 39.83 20.75
N VAL A 47 -0.26 40.52 20.30
CA VAL A 47 -1.66 40.24 20.67
C VAL A 47 -1.96 38.81 20.23
N ARG A 48 -1.99 37.89 21.18
CA ARG A 48 -2.34 36.50 20.91
C ARG A 48 -3.84 36.38 20.85
N MET A 49 -4.37 36.44 19.63
CA MET A 49 -5.68 35.90 19.32
C MET A 49 -5.65 34.37 19.52
N SER A 50 -6.76 33.81 20.00
CA SER A 50 -6.98 32.37 19.99
C SER A 50 -8.42 32.04 19.64
N CYS A 51 -8.60 31.03 18.80
CA CYS A 51 -9.89 30.50 18.39
C CYS A 51 -10.09 29.12 19.03
N THR A 52 -11.28 28.83 19.56
CA THR A 52 -11.60 27.54 20.20
C THR A 52 -13.08 27.22 20.10
N LEU A 53 -13.40 25.99 19.72
CA LEU A 53 -14.74 25.43 19.83
C LEU A 53 -14.95 24.81 21.21
N VAL A 54 -16.03 25.19 21.88
CA VAL A 54 -16.40 24.72 23.22
C VAL A 54 -17.69 23.92 23.12
N GLY A 55 -17.60 22.60 23.29
CA GLY A 55 -18.74 21.68 23.28
C GLY A 55 -19.49 21.68 24.60
N ALA A 56 -20.80 21.43 24.57
CA ALA A 56 -21.64 21.34 25.78
C ALA A 56 -21.20 20.24 26.79
N SER A 57 -20.37 19.29 26.35
CA SER A 57 -19.71 18.27 27.19
C SER A 57 -18.46 18.77 27.95
N GLY A 58 -18.08 20.04 27.79
CA GLY A 58 -16.83 20.60 28.29
C GLY A 58 -15.61 20.34 27.38
N ALA A 59 -15.79 19.63 26.26
CA ALA A 59 -14.75 19.43 25.26
C ALA A 59 -14.31 20.77 24.66
N ARG A 60 -12.99 20.98 24.53
CA ARG A 60 -12.39 22.20 23.97
C ARG A 60 -11.45 21.84 22.83
N VAL A 61 -11.80 22.26 21.62
CA VAL A 61 -10.98 22.03 20.42
C VAL A 61 -10.39 23.37 19.96
N PRO A 62 -9.07 23.61 20.14
CA PRO A 62 -8.43 24.81 19.63
C PRO A 62 -8.37 24.76 18.09
N LEU A 63 -8.54 25.91 17.45
CA LEU A 63 -8.41 26.05 16.00
C LEU A 63 -7.27 27.03 15.70
N GLU A 64 -6.24 26.57 15.00
CA GLU A 64 -5.13 27.42 14.57
C GLU A 64 -5.43 28.12 13.24
N ASP A 65 -4.93 29.34 13.08
CA ASP A 65 -5.13 30.17 11.88
C ASP A 65 -4.68 29.45 10.59
N GLY A 66 -5.53 29.49 9.57
CA GLY A 66 -5.34 28.83 8.28
C GLY A 66 -5.30 27.29 8.30
N ARG A 67 -5.30 26.63 9.47
CA ARG A 67 -5.15 25.18 9.57
C ARG A 67 -6.50 24.45 9.56
N ALA A 68 -6.50 23.30 8.90
CA ALA A 68 -7.65 22.41 8.84
C ALA A 68 -7.70 21.45 10.05
N VAL A 69 -8.78 21.51 10.82
CA VAL A 69 -9.09 20.56 11.88
C VAL A 69 -10.29 19.71 11.47
N ILE A 70 -10.22 18.39 11.62
CA ILE A 70 -11.31 17.47 11.25
C ILE A 70 -12.08 17.05 12.49
N LEU A 71 -13.34 17.46 12.57
CA LEU A 71 -14.24 17.23 13.69
C LEU A 71 -15.17 16.05 13.39
N GLY A 72 -15.51 15.27 14.41
CA GLY A 72 -16.38 14.08 14.29
C GLY A 72 -16.47 13.29 15.59
N ARG A 73 -17.02 12.07 15.52
CA ARG A 73 -17.09 11.13 16.66
C ARG A 73 -15.68 10.72 17.11
N GLY A 74 -15.24 11.19 18.28
CA GLY A 74 -13.93 10.88 18.83
C GLY A 74 -13.72 11.45 20.25
N PRO A 75 -12.58 11.15 20.88
CA PRO A 75 -12.27 11.65 22.23
C PRO A 75 -12.09 13.18 22.27
N GLU A 76 -11.58 13.78 21.19
CA GLU A 76 -11.31 15.22 21.08
C GLU A 76 -12.57 16.09 21.14
N THR A 77 -13.68 15.60 20.57
CA THR A 77 -15.00 16.24 20.63
C THR A 77 -15.84 15.75 21.81
N GLY A 78 -15.42 14.66 22.48
CA GLY A 78 -16.24 13.92 23.45
C GLY A 78 -17.47 13.22 22.85
N VAL A 79 -17.68 13.28 21.53
CA VAL A 79 -18.88 12.73 20.88
C VAL A 79 -18.72 11.23 20.68
N ALA A 80 -19.72 10.45 21.12
CA ALA A 80 -19.80 8.99 20.99
C ALA A 80 -20.90 8.50 20.00
N ASP A 81 -21.74 9.41 19.50
CA ASP A 81 -22.91 9.12 18.66
C ASP A 81 -22.55 8.46 17.31
N LYS A 82 -23.03 7.23 17.09
CA LYS A 82 -22.78 6.45 15.87
C LYS A 82 -23.29 7.14 14.58
N LYS A 83 -24.24 8.07 14.67
CA LYS A 83 -24.70 8.89 13.52
C LYS A 83 -23.66 9.94 13.11
N CYS A 84 -22.76 10.34 14.01
CA CYS A 84 -21.65 11.22 13.70
C CYS A 84 -20.50 10.42 13.05
N SER A 85 -20.06 10.85 11.86
CA SER A 85 -18.84 10.34 11.23
C SER A 85 -17.62 10.64 12.10
N ARG A 86 -16.56 9.82 12.04
CA ARG A 86 -15.24 10.20 12.61
C ARG A 86 -14.63 11.42 11.89
N HIS A 87 -15.02 11.63 10.64
CA HIS A 87 -14.67 12.79 9.83
C HIS A 87 -15.99 13.41 9.35
N GLN A 88 -16.60 14.25 10.19
CA GLN A 88 -17.94 14.80 10.01
C GLN A 88 -17.89 16.20 9.38
N VAL A 89 -17.00 17.08 9.87
CA VAL A 89 -16.80 18.44 9.37
C VAL A 89 -15.31 18.77 9.31
N LYS A 90 -14.87 19.54 8.32
CA LYS A 90 -13.57 20.23 8.29
C LYS A 90 -13.78 21.66 8.76
N ALA A 91 -13.10 22.08 9.83
CA ALA A 91 -13.04 23.46 10.28
C ALA A 91 -11.73 24.10 9.78
N VAL A 92 -11.76 25.37 9.35
CA VAL A 92 -10.57 26.19 9.06
C VAL A 92 -10.81 27.58 9.61
N ALA A 93 -9.98 28.03 10.55
CA ALA A 93 -10.09 29.38 11.11
C ALA A 93 -9.37 30.42 10.25
N CYS A 94 -9.95 31.62 10.17
CA CYS A 94 -9.29 32.84 9.71
C CYS A 94 -9.25 33.83 10.88
N TYR A 95 -8.05 34.19 11.33
CA TYR A 95 -7.88 35.16 12.43
C TYR A 95 -8.02 36.61 11.95
N ALA A 96 -7.77 36.89 10.67
CA ALA A 96 -7.98 38.20 10.07
C ALA A 96 -9.47 38.55 9.97
N ASP A 97 -10.30 37.61 9.47
CA ASP A 97 -11.74 37.79 9.29
C ASP A 97 -12.56 37.48 10.57
N GLN A 98 -11.93 36.86 11.57
CA GLN A 98 -12.56 36.36 12.82
C GLN A 98 -13.70 35.35 12.59
N ASP A 99 -13.60 34.57 11.52
CA ASP A 99 -14.52 33.49 11.19
C ASP A 99 -13.86 32.12 11.05
N VAL A 100 -14.68 31.07 11.08
CA VAL A 100 -14.28 29.70 10.79
C VAL A 100 -15.16 29.15 9.68
N VAL A 101 -14.52 28.69 8.60
CA VAL A 101 -15.17 27.97 7.51
C VAL A 101 -15.37 26.51 7.92
N PHE A 102 -16.60 26.03 7.85
CA PHE A 102 -16.99 24.65 8.14
C PHE A 102 -17.49 23.94 6.88
N THR A 103 -16.75 22.96 6.38
CA THR A 103 -17.14 22.10 5.24
C THR A 103 -17.63 20.74 5.74
N GLN A 104 -18.85 20.33 5.40
CA GLN A 104 -19.34 19.01 5.78
C GLN A 104 -18.67 17.89 4.96
N LEU A 105 -18.07 16.92 5.66
CA LEU A 105 -17.48 15.72 5.08
C LEU A 105 -18.33 14.45 5.29
N GLY A 106 -19.10 14.43 6.38
CA GLY A 106 -19.91 13.29 6.80
C GLY A 106 -21.18 13.06 5.95
N PRO A 107 -21.77 11.85 6.02
CA PRO A 107 -22.97 11.51 5.25
C PRO A 107 -24.25 12.16 5.82
N ASN A 108 -24.34 12.26 7.15
CA ASN A 108 -25.46 12.93 7.84
C ASN A 108 -25.20 14.45 7.91
N PRO A 109 -26.24 15.30 7.87
CA PRO A 109 -26.10 16.76 7.88
C PRO A 109 -25.51 17.30 9.18
N SER A 110 -24.69 18.34 9.05
CA SER A 110 -24.24 19.23 10.14
C SER A 110 -24.94 20.59 10.01
N PHE A 111 -24.99 21.40 11.08
CA PHE A 111 -25.71 22.68 11.06
C PHE A 111 -24.88 23.80 11.68
N LEU A 112 -25.03 25.02 11.15
CA LEU A 112 -24.38 26.26 11.62
C LEU A 112 -25.49 27.24 12.01
N ASP A 113 -25.62 27.59 13.29
CA ASP A 113 -26.69 28.48 13.82
C ASP A 113 -28.13 28.11 13.39
N GLY A 114 -28.35 26.84 13.06
CA GLY A 114 -29.63 26.30 12.59
C GLY A 114 -29.71 26.10 11.06
N GLU A 115 -28.84 26.73 10.28
CA GLU A 115 -28.74 26.47 8.84
C GLU A 115 -28.15 25.08 8.56
N LYS A 116 -28.75 24.37 7.60
CA LYS A 116 -28.40 22.98 7.27
C LYS A 116 -27.31 22.92 6.21
N LEU A 117 -26.15 22.35 6.54
CA LEU A 117 -25.18 21.93 5.53
C LEU A 117 -25.59 20.61 4.88
N GLY A 118 -25.34 20.50 3.59
CA GLY A 118 -25.27 19.26 2.83
C GLY A 118 -23.82 18.78 2.66
N ARG A 119 -23.64 17.51 2.31
CA ARG A 119 -22.32 16.90 2.13
C ARG A 119 -21.52 17.62 1.03
N GLY A 120 -20.34 18.13 1.37
CA GLY A 120 -19.48 18.92 0.48
C GLY A 120 -19.77 20.42 0.47
N GLN A 121 -20.90 20.88 1.02
CA GLN A 121 -21.17 22.30 1.20
C GLN A 121 -20.33 22.87 2.35
N SER A 122 -20.10 24.18 2.31
CA SER A 122 -19.41 24.93 3.36
C SER A 122 -20.21 26.15 3.77
N GLY A 123 -20.16 26.51 5.05
CA GLY A 123 -20.63 27.78 5.58
C GLY A 123 -19.60 28.40 6.53
N LYS A 124 -19.90 29.57 7.09
CA LYS A 124 -19.04 30.29 8.04
C LYS A 124 -19.76 30.45 9.39
N LEU A 125 -19.01 30.46 10.48
CA LEU A 125 -19.44 30.98 11.78
C LEU A 125 -18.45 32.03 12.27
N THR A 126 -18.94 33.06 12.94
CA THR A 126 -18.15 34.07 13.65
C THR A 126 -18.22 33.82 15.17
N HIS A 127 -17.57 34.67 15.96
CA HIS A 127 -17.60 34.54 17.43
C HIS A 127 -19.04 34.53 18.00
N GLY A 128 -19.36 33.50 18.78
CA GLY A 128 -20.67 33.26 19.38
C GLY A 128 -21.50 32.23 18.62
N GLY A 129 -21.21 32.00 17.34
CA GLY A 129 -21.91 31.03 16.49
C GLY A 129 -21.74 29.58 16.96
N THR A 130 -22.73 28.75 16.65
CA THR A 130 -22.88 27.38 17.13
C THR A 130 -22.84 26.36 15.99
N LEU A 131 -21.83 25.49 16.02
CA LEU A 131 -21.77 24.28 15.19
C LEU A 131 -22.54 23.15 15.89
N TYR A 132 -23.60 22.63 15.27
CA TYR A 132 -24.18 21.34 15.63
C TYR A 132 -23.53 20.25 14.81
N LEU A 133 -22.72 19.41 15.44
CA LEU A 133 -21.80 18.52 14.74
C LEU A 133 -22.54 17.49 13.87
N VAL A 134 -23.72 17.01 14.26
CA VAL A 134 -24.58 16.18 13.38
C VAL A 134 -26.06 16.27 13.79
N ASN A 135 -26.97 16.33 12.81
CA ASN A 135 -28.43 16.22 13.02
C ASN A 135 -28.99 17.13 14.14
N GLN A 136 -28.57 18.40 14.18
CA GLN A 136 -28.89 19.38 15.23
C GLN A 136 -28.52 18.96 16.67
N ASN A 137 -27.68 17.94 16.83
CA ASN A 137 -27.13 17.47 18.09
C ASN A 137 -25.63 17.78 18.21
N HIS A 138 -25.13 17.71 19.45
CA HIS A 138 -23.73 17.97 19.82
C HIS A 138 -23.29 19.40 19.43
N PRO A 139 -23.82 20.43 20.12
CA PRO A 139 -23.46 21.83 19.86
C PRO A 139 -22.06 22.18 20.39
N PHE A 140 -21.33 22.98 19.60
CA PHE A 140 -20.06 23.60 19.92
C PHE A 140 -20.13 25.10 19.64
N GLN A 141 -19.92 25.94 20.65
CA GLN A 141 -19.87 27.40 20.50
C GLN A 141 -18.47 27.86 20.11
N LEU A 142 -18.40 28.86 19.22
CA LEU A 142 -17.17 29.39 18.66
C LEU A 142 -16.66 30.61 19.46
N HIS A 143 -15.56 30.42 20.19
CA HIS A 143 -14.93 31.48 20.98
C HIS A 143 -13.66 31.99 20.31
N TYR A 144 -13.65 33.27 19.94
CA TYR A 144 -12.43 34.04 19.74
C TYR A 144 -12.10 34.79 21.02
N SER A 145 -10.81 34.93 21.34
CA SER A 145 -10.36 35.77 22.45
C SER A 145 -9.05 36.47 22.13
N LEU A 146 -8.96 37.74 22.56
CA LEU A 146 -7.79 38.60 22.44
C LEU A 146 -7.09 38.65 23.80
N SER A 147 -5.82 38.24 23.86
CA SER A 147 -5.02 38.35 25.09
C SER A 147 -4.00 39.49 25.01
N SER A 148 -4.05 40.38 25.99
CA SER A 148 -3.10 41.47 26.22
C SER A 148 -2.40 41.26 27.57
N ASN A 149 -1.08 41.43 27.60
CA ASN A 149 -0.30 41.30 28.84
C ASN A 149 -0.20 42.64 29.56
N GLY A 150 -0.80 42.74 30.75
CA GLY A 150 -0.66 43.84 31.70
C GLY A 150 -0.56 43.30 33.13
N THR A 151 0.24 43.94 33.98
CA THR A 151 0.55 43.47 35.35
C THR A 151 -0.54 43.78 36.38
N ALA A 152 -0.56 43.00 37.46
CA ALA A 152 -1.68 42.93 38.41
C ALA A 152 -1.67 44.00 39.52
N SER A 153 -2.84 44.23 40.11
CA SER A 153 -3.00 44.59 41.52
C SER A 153 -4.26 43.94 42.10
N SER A 154 -4.51 44.09 43.40
CA SER A 154 -5.39 43.21 44.19
C SER A 154 -6.62 43.90 44.78
N SER A 155 -7.69 43.13 44.97
CA SER A 155 -8.58 43.28 46.13
C SER A 155 -9.02 41.90 46.63
N ALA A 156 -9.39 41.80 47.91
CA ALA A 156 -9.74 40.54 48.57
C ALA A 156 -10.92 40.73 49.53
N GLN A 157 -11.76 39.70 49.66
CA GLN A 157 -12.67 39.53 50.79
C GLN A 157 -12.57 38.10 51.35
N ARG A 158 -12.93 37.93 52.62
CA ARG A 158 -12.72 36.71 53.43
C ARG A 158 -14.04 36.12 53.91
N GLY A 159 -14.11 34.80 54.00
CA GLY A 159 -14.95 34.09 54.99
C GLY A 159 -15.04 32.57 54.76
N LEU A 160 -15.13 31.71 55.79
CA LEU A 160 -14.81 31.89 57.22
C LEU A 160 -14.77 30.51 57.94
N LYS A 161 -13.63 30.11 58.55
CA LYS A 161 -13.45 28.93 59.47
C LYS A 161 -13.77 27.53 58.86
N ALA A 162 -13.44 26.37 59.45
CA ALA A 162 -12.74 25.97 60.70
C ALA A 162 -11.74 24.82 60.35
N THR A 163 -10.44 24.85 60.67
CA THR A 163 -9.77 24.39 61.93
C THR A 163 -10.16 23.00 62.46
N ASP A 164 -9.23 22.04 62.39
CA ASP A 164 -8.56 21.52 63.61
C ASP A 164 -7.15 20.95 63.31
N LYS A 165 -6.44 20.48 64.35
CA LYS A 165 -5.07 19.94 64.41
C LYS A 165 -5.12 18.38 64.46
N THR A 166 -4.03 17.59 64.42
CA THR A 166 -2.92 17.49 65.39
C THR A 166 -1.79 16.57 64.89
N LYS A 167 -0.62 16.62 65.56
CA LYS A 167 0.60 15.83 65.33
C LYS A 167 0.42 14.31 65.59
N GLY A 168 1.29 13.47 65.02
CA GLY A 168 1.54 12.10 65.48
C GLY A 168 2.30 11.23 64.47
N GLY A 169 2.96 10.14 64.89
CA GLY A 169 3.59 9.18 63.98
C GLY A 169 4.47 8.09 64.64
N ARG A 170 5.17 7.33 63.79
CA ARG A 170 6.14 6.23 64.06
C ARG A 170 5.55 4.79 64.13
N ASN A 171 6.40 3.83 63.76
CA ASN A 171 6.10 2.46 63.29
C ASN A 171 5.48 1.48 64.33
N GLY A 172 4.70 0.50 63.86
CA GLY A 172 4.25 -0.69 64.61
C GLY A 172 3.82 -1.85 63.68
N LYS A 173 3.98 -3.11 64.11
CA LYS A 173 3.76 -4.33 63.29
C LYS A 173 2.31 -4.83 63.28
N VAL A 174 1.87 -5.42 62.15
CA VAL A 174 1.20 -6.74 61.97
C VAL A 174 0.40 -7.24 63.19
N LYS A 175 -0.94 -7.45 63.19
CA LYS A 175 -1.85 -8.23 62.27
C LYS A 175 -3.33 -7.79 62.55
N GLU A 176 -4.45 -8.24 61.97
CA GLU A 176 -4.85 -9.23 60.93
C GLU A 176 -6.27 -8.88 60.37
N GLN A 177 -6.62 -9.37 59.18
CA GLN A 177 -7.96 -9.79 58.68
C GLN A 177 -9.08 -8.79 58.30
N GLN A 178 -9.72 -9.13 57.17
CA GLN A 178 -10.92 -8.56 56.51
C GLN A 178 -10.80 -7.10 56.00
N SER A 179 -11.15 -6.75 54.76
CA SER A 179 -11.78 -7.48 53.64
C SER A 179 -10.94 -7.42 52.33
N SER A 180 -11.30 -8.19 51.31
CA SER A 180 -10.46 -8.47 50.13
C SER A 180 -10.72 -7.58 48.90
N PRO A 181 -9.68 -7.28 48.09
CA PRO A 181 -9.84 -6.55 46.83
C PRO A 181 -10.22 -7.48 45.66
N THR A 182 -11.05 -6.98 44.73
CA THR A 182 -11.43 -7.69 43.50
C THR A 182 -10.53 -7.33 42.30
N PRO A 183 -10.39 -8.20 41.27
CA PRO A 183 -9.24 -8.15 40.36
C PRO A 183 -9.38 -7.19 39.17
N LYS A 184 -8.21 -6.89 38.56
CA LYS A 184 -8.10 -6.18 37.28
C LYS A 184 -8.79 -6.98 36.17
N ARG A 185 -9.74 -6.37 35.44
CA ARG A 185 -10.46 -7.02 34.33
C ARG A 185 -9.54 -7.28 33.13
N SER A 186 -9.81 -8.36 32.41
CA SER A 186 -9.03 -8.84 31.27
C SER A 186 -9.68 -8.48 29.93
N ILE A 187 -8.91 -8.53 28.84
CA ILE A 187 -9.27 -8.01 27.52
C ILE A 187 -10.26 -8.89 26.72
N LYS A 188 -11.05 -9.74 27.40
CA LYS A 188 -12.08 -10.59 26.77
C LYS A 188 -13.51 -10.04 26.87
N ASP A 189 -13.77 -9.03 27.72
CA ASP A 189 -15.10 -8.45 27.92
C ASP A 189 -15.54 -7.46 26.80
N PHE A 190 -14.79 -7.36 25.69
CA PHE A 190 -14.95 -6.34 24.64
C PHE A 190 -15.40 -6.86 23.27
N PHE A 191 -15.66 -8.16 23.13
CA PHE A 191 -16.16 -8.76 21.89
C PHE A 191 -17.44 -9.55 22.15
N SER A 192 -18.58 -9.00 21.71
CA SER A 192 -19.87 -9.70 21.73
C SER A 192 -19.87 -10.81 20.68
N THR A 193 -20.01 -12.06 21.11
CA THR A 193 -20.32 -13.20 20.22
C THR A 193 -21.79 -13.15 19.82
N SER A 194 -22.06 -13.06 18.51
CA SER A 194 -23.41 -13.31 17.97
C SER A 194 -23.72 -14.82 17.98
N PRO A 195 -25.00 -15.23 18.00
CA PRO A 195 -25.39 -16.53 18.57
C PRO A 195 -25.28 -17.71 17.60
N MET A 196 -24.86 -18.86 18.13
CA MET A 196 -25.07 -20.16 17.47
C MET A 196 -26.51 -20.67 17.66
N LYS A 197 -26.97 -21.50 16.73
CA LYS A 197 -28.34 -22.03 16.64
C LYS A 197 -28.72 -22.86 17.89
N SER A 198 -29.91 -22.65 18.43
CA SER A 198 -30.44 -23.42 19.56
C SER A 198 -31.04 -24.76 19.13
N SER A 199 -30.38 -25.88 19.46
CA SER A 199 -30.97 -27.21 19.25
C SER A 199 -31.96 -27.57 20.38
N LYS A 200 -33.00 -28.33 20.04
CA LYS A 200 -34.18 -28.54 20.91
C LYS A 200 -33.93 -29.54 22.03
N ARG A 201 -34.31 -29.17 23.26
CA ARG A 201 -34.47 -30.09 24.39
C ARG A 201 -35.91 -30.61 24.43
N ARG A 202 -36.11 -31.94 24.41
CA ARG A 202 -37.35 -32.62 24.87
C ARG A 202 -37.03 -33.43 26.12
N LEU A 203 -38.04 -33.76 26.93
CA LEU A 203 -37.89 -34.42 28.22
C LEU A 203 -38.77 -35.68 28.31
N SER A 204 -38.11 -36.83 28.54
CA SER A 204 -38.55 -37.94 29.42
C SER A 204 -39.82 -38.75 29.03
N PRO A 205 -40.11 -39.93 29.66
CA PRO A 205 -39.31 -40.71 30.62
C PRO A 205 -39.11 -42.24 30.32
N GLU A 206 -38.01 -42.77 30.87
CA GLU A 206 -37.83 -44.09 31.55
C GLU A 206 -38.06 -45.51 30.93
N ARG A 207 -37.07 -46.38 31.26
CA ARG A 207 -37.08 -47.83 31.63
C ARG A 207 -37.27 -48.95 30.57
N GLY A 208 -36.23 -49.79 30.43
CA GLY A 208 -36.30 -51.16 29.88
C GLY A 208 -34.92 -51.77 29.54
N HIS A 209 -34.56 -52.92 30.13
CA HIS A 209 -33.45 -53.84 29.76
C HIS A 209 -34.08 -55.18 29.28
N PRO A 210 -33.37 -56.15 28.64
CA PRO A 210 -31.91 -56.35 28.54
C PRO A 210 -31.36 -56.66 27.12
N GLU A 211 -30.17 -57.28 27.07
CA GLU A 211 -29.25 -57.57 25.95
C GLU A 211 -29.78 -58.39 24.75
N VAL A 212 -29.24 -58.12 23.54
CA VAL A 212 -28.74 -59.14 22.57
C VAL A 212 -27.55 -58.55 21.77
N LYS A 213 -26.58 -59.39 21.37
CA LYS A 213 -25.37 -59.03 20.57
C LYS A 213 -25.68 -58.79 19.08
N ARG A 214 -25.10 -57.74 18.49
CA ARG A 214 -24.62 -57.64 17.08
C ARG A 214 -23.69 -56.42 16.97
N GLN A 215 -22.40 -56.63 16.71
CA GLN A 215 -21.70 -56.66 15.40
C GLN A 215 -21.26 -55.27 14.91
N ARG A 216 -19.93 -55.14 14.79
CA ARG A 216 -19.12 -53.95 14.52
C ARG A 216 -19.04 -53.65 13.01
N VAL A 217 -19.97 -52.87 12.46
CA VAL A 217 -19.85 -52.17 11.15
C VAL A 217 -20.71 -50.90 11.16
N GLU A 218 -20.27 -49.82 11.81
CA GLU A 218 -20.97 -48.51 11.75
C GLU A 218 -20.09 -47.34 12.26
N GLU A 219 -18.90 -47.16 11.69
CA GLU A 219 -17.99 -46.04 12.03
C GLU A 219 -17.30 -45.37 10.82
N GLU A 220 -17.42 -45.92 9.61
CA GLU A 220 -16.79 -45.37 8.38
C GLU A 220 -17.80 -44.72 7.40
N ALA A 221 -19.09 -44.73 7.73
CA ALA A 221 -20.15 -44.21 6.85
C ALA A 221 -20.59 -42.77 7.17
N SER A 222 -20.27 -42.24 8.35
CA SER A 222 -20.71 -40.89 8.79
C SER A 222 -19.86 -39.77 8.16
N ASP A 223 -18.56 -39.98 8.03
CA ASP A 223 -17.59 -38.94 7.65
C ASP A 223 -17.58 -38.63 6.14
N GLY A 224 -18.23 -39.46 5.32
CA GLY A 224 -18.42 -39.21 3.88
C GLY A 224 -19.50 -38.17 3.60
N TRP A 225 -20.70 -38.36 4.18
CA TRP A 225 -21.87 -37.54 3.89
C TRP A 225 -21.72 -36.09 4.37
N MET A 226 -21.09 -35.88 5.53
CA MET A 226 -20.77 -34.51 6.00
C MET A 226 -19.77 -33.79 5.10
N LYS A 227 -18.89 -34.52 4.39
CA LYS A 227 -17.95 -33.91 3.44
C LYS A 227 -18.61 -33.52 2.12
N GLU A 228 -19.51 -34.36 1.62
CA GLU A 228 -20.24 -34.05 0.39
C GLU A 228 -21.19 -32.84 0.61
N GLU A 229 -21.82 -32.72 1.79
CA GLU A 229 -22.59 -31.51 2.16
C GLU A 229 -21.70 -30.26 2.38
N GLU A 230 -20.52 -30.37 3.01
CA GLU A 230 -19.59 -29.23 3.19
C GLU A 230 -18.97 -28.76 1.85
N GLU A 231 -18.63 -29.68 0.93
CA GLU A 231 -18.11 -29.31 -0.39
C GLU A 231 -19.21 -28.70 -1.29
N GLU A 232 -20.48 -29.11 -1.20
CA GLU A 232 -21.58 -28.45 -1.93
C GLU A 232 -21.92 -27.06 -1.37
N GLU A 233 -21.85 -26.80 -0.05
CA GLU A 233 -22.04 -25.45 0.50
C GLU A 233 -20.90 -24.48 0.10
N GLU A 234 -19.63 -24.91 0.02
CA GLU A 234 -18.54 -24.04 -0.50
C GLU A 234 -18.71 -23.72 -2.00
N ASP A 235 -19.12 -24.71 -2.81
CA ASP A 235 -19.38 -24.53 -4.26
C ASP A 235 -20.63 -23.62 -4.52
N GLU A 236 -21.63 -23.62 -3.61
CA GLU A 236 -22.74 -22.65 -3.60
C GLU A 236 -22.27 -21.21 -3.28
N GLU A 237 -21.45 -21.01 -2.23
CA GLU A 237 -20.96 -19.67 -1.85
C GLU A 237 -20.05 -19.05 -2.94
N GLU A 238 -19.17 -19.83 -3.59
CA GLU A 238 -18.31 -19.29 -4.65
C GLU A 238 -19.13 -18.85 -5.88
N ARG A 239 -20.13 -19.65 -6.31
CA ARG A 239 -21.08 -19.24 -7.36
C ARG A 239 -21.80 -17.93 -7.00
N LEU A 240 -22.29 -17.82 -5.76
CA LEU A 240 -23.03 -16.65 -5.28
C LEU A 240 -22.13 -15.40 -5.16
N ALA A 241 -20.81 -15.58 -5.01
CA ALA A 241 -19.82 -14.51 -5.02
C ALA A 241 -19.48 -14.05 -6.45
N GLU A 242 -19.32 -14.98 -7.40
CA GLU A 242 -19.09 -14.66 -8.81
C GLU A 242 -20.25 -13.91 -9.45
N GLU A 243 -21.49 -14.30 -9.17
CA GLU A 243 -22.67 -13.65 -9.74
C GLU A 243 -22.82 -12.20 -9.25
N LYS A 244 -22.59 -11.95 -7.95
CA LYS A 244 -22.52 -10.59 -7.38
C LYS A 244 -21.38 -9.78 -8.00
N LEU A 245 -20.25 -10.42 -8.32
CA LEU A 245 -19.13 -9.76 -8.99
C LEU A 245 -19.45 -9.39 -10.45
N LYS A 246 -20.22 -10.21 -11.18
CA LYS A 246 -20.76 -9.86 -12.52
C LYS A 246 -21.74 -8.69 -12.44
N GLN A 247 -22.70 -8.71 -11.52
CA GLN A 247 -23.67 -7.62 -11.34
C GLN A 247 -22.96 -6.28 -11.02
N LEU A 248 -21.90 -6.30 -10.20
CA LEU A 248 -21.07 -5.12 -9.93
C LEU A 248 -20.28 -4.63 -11.15
N GLN A 249 -19.90 -5.51 -12.09
CA GLN A 249 -19.23 -5.13 -13.33
C GLN A 249 -20.21 -4.53 -14.35
N GLU A 250 -21.40 -5.11 -14.52
CA GLU A 250 -22.44 -4.51 -15.37
C GLU A 250 -22.88 -3.12 -14.88
N LEU A 251 -23.00 -2.94 -13.56
CA LEU A 251 -23.32 -1.63 -12.97
C LEU A 251 -22.21 -0.60 -13.22
N ALA A 252 -20.94 -1.02 -13.30
CA ALA A 252 -19.84 -0.14 -13.69
C ALA A 252 -19.90 0.19 -15.19
N GLU A 253 -20.13 -0.79 -16.06
CA GLU A 253 -20.17 -0.60 -17.52
C GLU A 253 -21.37 0.28 -17.95
N LYS A 254 -22.53 0.12 -17.31
CA LYS A 254 -23.70 1.00 -17.48
C LYS A 254 -23.43 2.45 -17.04
N SER A 255 -22.41 2.71 -16.22
CA SER A 255 -22.03 4.07 -15.82
C SER A 255 -21.06 4.78 -16.78
N THR A 256 -20.45 4.04 -17.73
CA THR A 256 -19.46 4.59 -18.67
C THR A 256 -20.01 5.10 -20.00
N THR A 257 -21.27 4.81 -20.34
CA THR A 257 -21.85 5.12 -21.67
C THR A 257 -22.30 6.57 -21.84
N GLU A 258 -22.42 7.36 -20.77
CA GLU A 258 -22.97 8.73 -20.80
C GLU A 258 -21.93 9.85 -20.64
N ARG A 259 -20.77 9.80 -21.34
CA ARG A 259 -19.87 10.98 -21.44
C ARG A 259 -18.84 10.94 -22.57
N SER A 260 -19.27 11.18 -23.81
CA SER A 260 -18.36 11.39 -24.94
C SER A 260 -18.91 12.34 -26.01
N ASN A 261 -18.62 13.64 -25.91
CA ASN A 261 -18.62 14.58 -27.04
C ASN A 261 -17.98 15.94 -26.68
N SER A 262 -16.80 16.24 -27.25
CA SER A 262 -16.39 17.57 -27.81
C SER A 262 -14.86 17.73 -27.98
N THR A 263 -14.44 17.74 -29.26
CA THR A 263 -13.52 18.69 -29.93
C THR A 263 -12.12 19.03 -29.36
N GLN A 264 -11.13 18.97 -30.26
CA GLN A 264 -9.75 19.50 -30.12
C GLN A 264 -9.70 21.05 -30.18
N PRO A 265 -8.56 21.68 -29.85
CA PRO A 265 -7.71 22.18 -30.96
C PRO A 265 -6.19 22.01 -30.73
N SER A 266 -5.41 22.30 -31.77
CA SER A 266 -3.96 22.12 -31.84
C SER A 266 -3.17 23.43 -31.73
N SER A 267 -1.86 23.35 -31.47
CA SER A 267 -0.81 24.25 -32.02
C SER A 267 0.59 23.78 -31.59
N SER A 268 1.63 24.25 -32.29
CA SER A 268 3.02 23.81 -32.17
C SER A 268 3.97 24.95 -31.79
N SER A 269 5.11 24.63 -31.18
CA SER A 269 6.35 25.43 -31.26
C SER A 269 7.55 24.66 -30.68
N SER A 270 8.73 24.88 -31.27
CA SER A 270 10.00 24.20 -30.90
C SER A 270 10.76 24.98 -29.80
N PRO A 271 11.61 24.31 -29.00
CA PRO A 271 12.17 24.90 -27.78
C PRO A 271 13.47 25.70 -28.00
N SER A 272 13.69 26.70 -27.13
CA SER A 272 15.01 27.30 -26.87
C SER A 272 15.30 27.29 -25.35
N SER A 273 16.58 27.23 -24.99
CA SER A 273 17.02 26.62 -23.73
C SER A 273 17.01 27.55 -22.50
N SER A 274 15.95 27.46 -21.70
CA SER A 274 16.04 27.65 -20.24
C SER A 274 14.96 26.83 -19.52
N SER A 275 15.32 26.10 -18.46
CA SER A 275 14.38 25.26 -17.71
C SER A 275 13.48 26.11 -16.81
N LYS A 276 12.40 26.63 -17.40
CA LYS A 276 11.38 27.45 -16.73
C LYS A 276 10.83 26.69 -15.51
N ALA A 277 10.98 27.27 -14.33
CA ALA A 277 10.45 26.69 -13.10
C ALA A 277 8.92 26.65 -13.12
N CYS A 278 8.33 25.61 -12.53
CA CYS A 278 6.88 25.45 -12.43
C CYS A 278 6.27 26.63 -11.67
N LEU A 279 5.37 27.39 -12.32
CA LEU A 279 4.88 28.67 -11.80
C LEU A 279 3.78 28.55 -10.73
N LYS A 280 3.05 27.42 -10.69
CA LYS A 280 1.96 27.16 -9.74
C LYS A 280 1.96 25.67 -9.37
N SER A 281 1.74 25.37 -8.10
CA SER A 281 1.53 23.98 -7.67
C SER A 281 0.28 23.39 -8.33
N SER A 282 0.35 22.12 -8.75
CA SER A 282 -0.79 21.46 -9.41
C SER A 282 -0.82 19.94 -9.18
N TRP A 283 -2.04 19.40 -9.15
CA TRP A 283 -2.32 17.95 -9.20
C TRP A 283 -2.79 17.54 -10.60
N GLN A 284 -2.37 16.37 -11.05
CA GLN A 284 -2.83 15.70 -12.26
C GLN A 284 -3.19 14.24 -11.93
N GLN A 285 -4.14 13.67 -12.68
CA GLN A 285 -4.59 12.29 -12.54
C GLN A 285 -4.51 11.61 -13.92
N ILE A 286 -3.80 10.48 -14.00
CA ILE A 286 -3.47 9.79 -15.25
C ILE A 286 -3.70 8.29 -15.02
N GLY A 287 -4.97 7.87 -15.11
CA GLY A 287 -5.40 6.52 -14.69
C GLY A 287 -5.05 6.27 -13.22
N ASN A 288 -4.29 5.20 -12.96
CA ASN A 288 -3.83 4.83 -11.61
C ASN A 288 -2.64 5.67 -11.08
N LEU A 289 -2.13 6.63 -11.85
CA LEU A 289 -1.11 7.59 -11.39
C LEU A 289 -1.75 8.90 -10.93
N MET A 290 -1.36 9.38 -9.75
CA MET A 290 -1.53 10.78 -9.35
C MET A 290 -0.16 11.47 -9.38
N LEU A 291 -0.09 12.70 -9.90
CA LEU A 291 1.12 13.50 -9.96
C LEU A 291 0.88 14.85 -9.30
N TYR A 292 1.72 15.23 -8.34
CA TYR A 292 1.82 16.61 -7.84
C TYR A 292 3.12 17.23 -8.30
N THR A 293 3.07 18.46 -8.79
CA THR A 293 4.28 19.27 -9.02
C THR A 293 4.15 20.55 -8.22
N ALA A 294 5.04 20.78 -7.26
CA ALA A 294 5.08 22.01 -6.49
C ALA A 294 5.59 23.20 -7.32
N ALA A 295 5.14 24.41 -6.99
CA ALA A 295 5.75 25.63 -7.51
C ALA A 295 7.27 25.68 -7.22
N GLY A 296 8.05 26.20 -8.17
CA GLY A 296 9.50 26.27 -8.08
C GLY A 296 10.28 25.01 -8.48
N VAL A 297 9.59 23.87 -8.73
CA VAL A 297 10.23 22.67 -9.31
C VAL A 297 10.81 23.00 -10.69
N ARG A 298 11.99 22.43 -10.98
CA ARG A 298 12.70 22.54 -12.27
C ARG A 298 13.14 21.13 -12.72
N ALA A 299 13.20 20.89 -14.02
CA ALA A 299 13.90 19.72 -14.57
C ALA A 299 15.40 19.71 -14.23
N SER A 300 15.99 18.51 -14.23
CA SER A 300 17.43 18.29 -14.01
C SER A 300 17.90 16.97 -14.65
N ASP A 301 19.20 16.88 -14.96
CA ASP A 301 19.87 15.63 -15.33
C ASP A 301 20.08 14.69 -14.12
N LYS A 302 19.93 15.21 -12.89
CA LYS A 302 20.14 14.51 -11.62
C LYS A 302 18.83 14.41 -10.84
N ILE A 303 18.36 13.18 -10.63
CA ILE A 303 17.18 12.91 -9.79
C ILE A 303 17.63 12.34 -8.44
N ALA A 304 17.11 12.92 -7.36
CA ALA A 304 17.16 12.33 -6.03
C ALA A 304 15.75 11.85 -5.69
N GLY A 305 15.51 10.55 -5.82
CA GLY A 305 14.21 9.92 -5.58
C GLY A 305 14.07 9.38 -4.15
N PHE A 306 12.88 9.49 -3.57
CA PHE A 306 12.57 8.99 -2.22
C PHE A 306 11.22 8.26 -2.19
N ASP A 307 10.98 7.31 -1.27
CA ASP A 307 9.61 6.99 -0.80
C ASP A 307 9.12 8.08 0.19
N ILE A 308 7.89 7.96 0.70
CA ILE A 308 7.29 8.85 1.69
C ILE A 308 7.09 8.12 3.04
N ASP A 309 6.36 7.01 3.06
CA ASP A 309 5.76 6.38 4.25
C ASP A 309 6.69 5.30 4.82
N GLY A 310 7.69 5.74 5.61
CA GLY A 310 8.81 4.92 6.09
C GLY A 310 10.17 5.51 5.74
N CYS A 311 10.21 6.46 4.80
CA CYS A 311 11.44 7.13 4.33
C CYS A 311 11.50 8.63 4.67
N ILE A 312 10.48 9.42 4.36
CA ILE A 312 10.42 10.86 4.66
C ILE A 312 9.62 11.12 5.93
N ILE A 313 8.58 10.33 6.17
CA ILE A 313 7.73 10.39 7.36
C ILE A 313 7.57 9.03 8.03
N THR A 314 7.12 9.07 9.27
CA THR A 314 6.64 7.90 10.04
C THR A 314 5.46 8.32 10.91
N THR A 315 4.74 7.37 11.54
CA THR A 315 3.57 7.71 12.37
C THR A 315 3.96 8.50 13.62
N LYS A 316 3.08 9.41 14.07
CA LYS A 316 3.20 10.04 15.41
C LYS A 316 2.91 9.01 16.49
N SER A 317 1.91 8.16 16.26
CA SER A 317 1.41 7.13 17.17
C SER A 317 2.35 5.93 17.39
N GLY A 318 3.39 5.78 16.57
CA GLY A 318 4.30 4.62 16.61
C GLY A 318 3.68 3.31 16.09
N LYS A 319 2.47 3.35 15.53
CA LYS A 319 1.81 2.20 14.90
C LYS A 319 2.31 2.00 13.47
N VAL A 320 2.22 0.76 12.98
CA VAL A 320 2.61 0.39 11.60
C VAL A 320 1.77 1.11 10.55
N PHE A 321 0.50 1.39 10.85
CA PHE A 321 -0.41 2.14 9.99
C PHE A 321 -0.93 3.38 10.73
N PRO A 322 -1.08 4.53 10.05
CA PRO A 322 -1.58 5.76 10.66
C PRO A 322 -3.03 5.62 11.11
N THR A 323 -3.38 6.16 12.28
CA THR A 323 -4.76 6.11 12.81
C THR A 323 -5.66 7.25 12.35
N SER A 324 -5.09 8.32 11.81
CA SER A 324 -5.77 9.53 11.33
C SER A 324 -4.96 10.18 10.18
N PRO A 325 -5.54 11.11 9.40
CA PRO A 325 -4.83 11.80 8.32
C PRO A 325 -3.55 12.52 8.73
N ASP A 326 -3.52 13.01 9.97
CA ASP A 326 -2.43 13.77 10.58
C ASP A 326 -1.45 12.91 11.37
N ASP A 327 -1.66 11.59 11.51
CA ASP A 327 -0.78 10.64 12.22
C ASP A 327 0.51 10.35 11.42
N TRP A 328 1.26 11.41 11.16
CA TRP A 328 2.57 11.41 10.53
C TRP A 328 3.45 12.52 11.11
N LYS A 329 4.75 12.30 11.13
CA LYS A 329 5.81 13.25 11.46
C LYS A 329 7.00 12.99 10.53
N ILE A 330 7.86 13.99 10.32
CA ILE A 330 9.14 13.78 9.63
C ILE A 330 9.94 12.69 10.38
N LEU A 331 10.53 11.74 9.65
CA LEU A 331 11.16 10.56 10.23
C LEU A 331 12.44 10.91 11.03
N PHE A 332 13.33 11.72 10.45
CA PHE A 332 14.56 12.21 11.08
C PHE A 332 14.71 13.72 10.85
N PRO A 333 15.22 14.50 11.82
CA PRO A 333 15.41 15.95 11.66
C PRO A 333 16.38 16.33 10.52
N GLU A 334 17.31 15.44 10.17
CA GLU A 334 18.29 15.61 9.08
C GLU A 334 17.64 15.68 7.69
N ILE A 335 16.40 15.21 7.52
CA ILE A 335 15.76 15.07 6.21
C ILE A 335 15.61 16.42 5.51
N GLN A 336 15.07 17.44 6.19
CA GLN A 336 14.85 18.76 5.61
C GLN A 336 16.17 19.41 5.11
N PRO A 337 17.24 19.53 5.92
CA PRO A 337 18.49 20.14 5.44
C PRO A 337 19.20 19.28 4.37
N ARG A 338 19.07 17.94 4.41
CA ARG A 338 19.62 17.06 3.35
C ARG A 338 18.91 17.28 2.01
N LEU A 339 17.58 17.34 1.99
CA LEU A 339 16.81 17.64 0.78
C LEU A 339 17.05 19.06 0.27
N ALA A 340 17.14 20.05 1.17
CA ALA A 340 17.50 21.42 0.81
C ALA A 340 18.89 21.51 0.17
N ALA A 341 19.87 20.74 0.67
CA ALA A 341 21.22 20.66 0.12
C ALA A 341 21.24 19.98 -1.28
N LEU A 342 20.36 19.03 -1.55
CA LEU A 342 20.22 18.41 -2.88
C LEU A 342 19.70 19.40 -3.91
N LEU A 343 18.63 20.14 -3.60
CA LEU A 343 18.08 21.19 -4.46
C LEU A 343 19.14 22.28 -4.76
N LYS A 344 19.94 22.67 -3.76
CA LYS A 344 21.09 23.59 -3.94
C LYS A 344 22.21 23.00 -4.83
N LYS A 345 22.39 21.68 -4.85
CA LYS A 345 23.32 20.96 -5.75
C LYS A 345 22.73 20.69 -7.15
N GLY A 346 21.56 21.27 -7.46
CA GLY A 346 20.87 21.12 -8.74
C GLY A 346 20.28 19.73 -8.97
N TYR A 347 20.04 18.94 -7.92
CA TYR A 347 19.19 17.76 -8.04
C TYR A 347 17.72 18.17 -8.09
N LYS A 348 16.94 17.49 -8.92
CA LYS A 348 15.48 17.49 -8.78
C LYS A 348 15.11 16.45 -7.73
N VAL A 349 14.47 16.87 -6.65
CA VAL A 349 13.94 15.98 -5.60
C VAL A 349 12.56 15.49 -6.04
N VAL A 350 12.38 14.16 -6.03
CA VAL A 350 11.13 13.50 -6.45
C VAL A 350 10.73 12.45 -5.42
N PHE A 351 9.46 12.44 -5.02
CA PHE A 351 8.91 11.37 -4.17
C PHE A 351 8.10 10.39 -5.03
N PHE A 352 8.23 9.09 -4.74
CA PHE A 352 7.60 7.98 -5.46
C PHE A 352 6.96 7.02 -4.45
N THR A 353 5.62 6.98 -4.36
CA THR A 353 4.91 6.30 -3.27
C THR A 353 3.80 5.35 -3.74
N ASN A 354 3.52 4.29 -2.95
CA ASN A 354 2.79 3.08 -3.35
C ASN A 354 1.38 2.95 -2.70
N GLN A 355 0.48 3.88 -3.00
CA GLN A 355 -0.80 4.10 -2.28
C GLN A 355 -2.00 3.24 -2.75
N MET A 356 -1.83 1.92 -2.77
CA MET A 356 -2.88 0.92 -3.11
C MET A 356 -4.17 1.04 -2.27
N GLY A 357 -4.13 1.72 -1.12
CA GLY A 357 -5.32 2.02 -0.31
C GLY A 357 -6.36 2.86 -1.06
N ILE A 358 -5.96 3.64 -2.08
CA ILE A 358 -6.83 4.52 -2.85
C ILE A 358 -7.73 3.70 -3.80
N ALA A 359 -7.16 2.88 -4.69
CA ALA A 359 -7.93 1.99 -5.55
C ALA A 359 -8.75 0.94 -4.77
N ARG A 360 -8.35 0.62 -3.53
CA ARG A 360 -9.13 -0.25 -2.61
C ARG A 360 -10.22 0.49 -1.83
N GLY A 361 -10.45 1.78 -2.06
CA GLY A 361 -11.45 2.60 -1.35
C GLY A 361 -11.18 2.83 0.14
N LYS A 362 -10.03 2.37 0.67
CA LYS A 362 -9.65 2.46 2.10
C LYS A 362 -9.04 3.82 2.47
N LEU A 363 -8.56 4.57 1.47
CA LEU A 363 -8.00 5.91 1.60
C LEU A 363 -8.61 6.82 0.53
N ARG A 364 -9.20 7.95 0.92
CA ARG A 364 -9.73 8.92 -0.05
C ARG A 364 -8.59 9.70 -0.73
N PRO A 365 -8.61 9.92 -2.06
CA PRO A 365 -7.55 10.64 -2.75
C PRO A 365 -7.33 12.04 -2.15
N GLU A 366 -8.39 12.75 -1.78
CA GLU A 366 -8.34 14.14 -1.28
C GLU A 366 -7.63 14.23 0.08
N ILE A 367 -7.80 13.21 0.94
CA ILE A 367 -7.08 13.10 2.20
C ILE A 367 -5.58 12.92 1.94
N PHE A 368 -5.22 12.06 0.98
CA PHE A 368 -3.81 11.83 0.64
C PHE A 368 -3.18 13.05 -0.03
N LYS A 369 -3.92 13.78 -0.88
CA LYS A 369 -3.48 15.04 -1.49
C LYS A 369 -3.13 16.08 -0.41
N SER A 370 -4.04 16.30 0.56
CA SER A 370 -3.78 17.18 1.71
C SER A 370 -2.52 16.74 2.46
N LYS A 371 -2.42 15.46 2.85
CA LYS A 371 -1.23 14.92 3.55
C LYS A 371 0.08 15.22 2.80
N VAL A 372 0.10 15.08 1.47
CA VAL A 372 1.29 15.41 0.65
C VAL A 372 1.59 16.92 0.69
N GLU A 373 0.58 17.77 0.55
CA GLU A 373 0.73 19.24 0.64
C GLU A 373 1.22 19.67 2.03
N ASP A 374 0.66 19.10 3.10
CA ASP A 374 1.04 19.37 4.50
C ASP A 374 2.50 18.96 4.78
N ILE A 375 2.97 17.83 4.23
CA ILE A 375 4.38 17.38 4.31
C ILE A 375 5.31 18.37 3.59
N LEU A 376 4.95 18.81 2.38
CA LEU A 376 5.79 19.72 1.59
C LEU A 376 5.80 21.14 2.15
N ALA A 377 4.69 21.60 2.72
CA ALA A 377 4.63 22.85 3.49
C ALA A 377 5.50 22.78 4.76
N THR A 378 5.51 21.64 5.46
CA THR A 378 6.37 21.40 6.63
C THR A 378 7.86 21.37 6.29
N LEU A 379 8.22 20.78 5.14
CA LEU A 379 9.61 20.78 4.65
C LEU A 379 10.03 22.13 4.04
N GLN A 380 9.08 22.90 3.50
CA GLN A 380 9.29 24.15 2.77
C GLN A 380 10.14 23.97 1.49
N LEU A 381 9.92 22.88 0.74
CA LEU A 381 10.72 22.50 -0.43
C LEU A 381 9.88 22.26 -1.69
N SER A 382 10.36 22.75 -2.84
CA SER A 382 9.81 22.46 -4.16
C SER A 382 10.13 21.02 -4.59
N VAL A 383 9.17 20.11 -4.43
CA VAL A 383 9.28 18.67 -4.74
C VAL A 383 8.19 18.25 -5.73
N GLN A 384 8.48 17.25 -6.56
CA GLN A 384 7.49 16.57 -7.42
C GLN A 384 7.13 15.20 -6.80
N VAL A 385 5.86 14.81 -6.81
CA VAL A 385 5.38 13.59 -6.12
C VAL A 385 4.55 12.72 -7.06
N PHE A 386 4.98 11.48 -7.25
CA PHE A 386 4.30 10.45 -8.03
C PHE A 386 3.65 9.43 -7.09
N VAL A 387 2.38 9.15 -7.31
CA VAL A 387 1.53 8.33 -6.43
C VAL A 387 0.91 7.20 -7.24
N ALA A 388 1.38 5.98 -7.03
CA ALA A 388 0.76 4.77 -7.58
C ALA A 388 -0.49 4.40 -6.76
N ALA A 389 -1.65 4.94 -7.15
CA ALA A 389 -2.91 4.80 -6.43
C ALA A 389 -3.54 3.39 -6.52
N GLY A 390 -3.06 2.54 -7.44
CA GLY A 390 -3.61 1.22 -7.72
C GLY A 390 -2.61 0.22 -8.31
N PRO A 391 -3.10 -0.89 -8.90
CA PRO A 391 -2.28 -1.87 -9.61
C PRO A 391 -1.82 -1.34 -10.99
N GLY A 392 -1.09 -2.18 -11.73
CA GLY A 392 -0.49 -1.84 -13.03
C GLY A 392 0.94 -1.30 -12.94
N ILE A 393 1.44 -0.81 -14.08
CA ILE A 393 2.84 -0.43 -14.33
C ILE A 393 3.42 0.65 -13.41
N TYR A 394 2.59 1.48 -12.79
CA TYR A 394 3.04 2.56 -11.91
C TYR A 394 3.45 2.07 -10.51
N ARG A 395 3.03 0.87 -10.09
CA ARG A 395 3.33 0.36 -8.75
C ARG A 395 4.78 -0.15 -8.65
N LYS A 396 5.57 0.44 -7.75
CA LYS A 396 6.92 -0.07 -7.41
C LYS A 396 6.81 -1.55 -6.99
N PRO A 397 7.68 -2.45 -7.45
CA PRO A 397 8.98 -2.16 -8.09
C PRO A 397 8.96 -1.85 -9.61
N VAL A 398 7.82 -1.87 -10.30
CA VAL A 398 7.76 -1.61 -11.76
C VAL A 398 8.09 -0.15 -12.07
N MET A 399 8.79 0.10 -13.18
CA MET A 399 9.38 1.41 -13.51
C MET A 399 8.39 2.52 -13.95
N GLY A 400 7.08 2.27 -14.03
CA GLY A 400 6.15 3.17 -14.73
C GLY A 400 6.13 4.61 -14.24
N MET A 401 6.32 4.88 -12.94
CA MET A 401 6.44 6.25 -12.43
C MET A 401 7.75 6.93 -12.84
N TRP A 402 8.86 6.18 -12.89
CA TRP A 402 10.16 6.69 -13.34
C TRP A 402 10.18 6.98 -14.84
N ASN A 403 9.59 6.10 -15.64
CA ASN A 403 9.42 6.31 -17.08
C ASN A 403 8.57 7.56 -17.33
N HIS A 404 7.46 7.72 -16.62
CA HIS A 404 6.63 8.93 -16.71
C HIS A 404 7.38 10.20 -16.30
N LEU A 405 8.24 10.15 -15.26
CA LEU A 405 9.14 11.26 -14.93
C LEU A 405 10.01 11.64 -16.12
N CYS A 406 10.74 10.68 -16.68
CA CYS A 406 11.70 10.94 -17.77
C CYS A 406 11.03 11.40 -19.07
N GLU A 407 9.92 10.77 -19.46
CA GLU A 407 9.23 11.03 -20.73
C GLU A 407 8.42 12.33 -20.72
N LYS A 408 7.71 12.62 -19.62
CA LYS A 408 6.55 13.54 -19.62
C LYS A 408 6.60 14.62 -18.55
N ALA A 409 7.41 14.46 -17.51
CA ALA A 409 7.40 15.34 -16.34
C ALA A 409 8.79 15.87 -15.95
N ASN A 410 9.77 15.84 -16.86
CA ASN A 410 11.13 16.40 -16.69
C ASN A 410 11.56 17.34 -17.84
N ASP A 411 10.59 18.02 -18.47
CA ASP A 411 10.81 19.11 -19.45
C ASP A 411 11.76 18.76 -20.61
N GLY A 412 11.78 17.49 -21.03
CA GLY A 412 12.68 16.97 -22.08
C GLY A 412 14.15 16.78 -21.65
N VAL A 413 14.50 17.02 -20.39
CA VAL A 413 15.87 16.86 -19.88
C VAL A 413 16.17 15.39 -19.59
N THR A 414 17.10 14.81 -20.34
CA THR A 414 17.58 13.43 -20.16
C THR A 414 18.26 13.25 -18.80
N VAL A 415 17.86 12.20 -18.07
CA VAL A 415 18.38 11.89 -16.73
C VAL A 415 19.64 11.00 -16.79
N ASP A 416 20.72 11.42 -16.15
CA ASP A 416 21.90 10.59 -15.92
C ASP A 416 21.69 9.71 -14.69
N LYS A 417 21.35 8.44 -14.94
CA LYS A 417 21.12 7.42 -13.90
C LYS A 417 22.32 7.24 -12.96
N ARG A 418 23.56 7.46 -13.42
CA ARG A 418 24.78 7.26 -12.60
C ARG A 418 24.96 8.35 -11.55
N LYS A 419 24.52 9.58 -11.86
CA LYS A 419 24.48 10.71 -10.91
C LYS A 419 23.20 10.72 -10.06
N SER A 420 22.24 9.83 -10.35
CA SER A 420 20.93 9.79 -9.72
C SER A 420 20.83 8.62 -8.73
N PHE A 421 19.94 8.72 -7.74
CA PHE A 421 19.79 7.70 -6.71
C PHE A 421 18.35 7.62 -6.19
N TYR A 422 18.02 6.50 -5.53
CA TYR A 422 16.75 6.27 -4.85
C TYR A 422 16.95 5.93 -3.37
N VAL A 423 16.06 6.40 -2.51
CA VAL A 423 16.07 6.12 -1.06
C VAL A 423 14.70 5.60 -0.62
N GLY A 424 14.66 4.48 0.09
CA GLY A 424 13.41 3.88 0.58
C GLY A 424 13.64 2.82 1.63
N ASP A 425 12.64 2.56 2.48
CA ASP A 425 12.75 1.61 3.60
C ASP A 425 12.26 0.20 3.27
N ALA A 426 11.52 0.01 2.16
CA ALA A 426 11.18 -1.30 1.62
C ALA A 426 12.42 -1.92 0.93
N ALA A 427 13.40 -2.29 1.76
CA ALA A 427 14.78 -2.57 1.36
C ALA A 427 15.18 -4.05 1.53
N GLY A 428 14.24 -4.94 1.86
CA GLY A 428 14.48 -6.38 1.98
C GLY A 428 15.43 -6.79 3.11
N ARG A 429 15.60 -5.95 4.15
CA ARG A 429 16.49 -6.24 5.29
C ARG A 429 15.92 -7.38 6.16
N PRO A 430 16.75 -8.32 6.66
CA PRO A 430 16.31 -9.45 7.49
C PRO A 430 15.94 -8.97 8.90
N GLU A 431 15.41 -9.86 9.75
CA GLU A 431 15.14 -9.50 11.13
C GLU A 431 16.41 -9.14 11.91
N ASN A 432 16.27 -8.25 12.90
CA ASN A 432 17.37 -7.76 13.75
C ASN A 432 18.49 -7.03 12.99
N TRP A 433 18.21 -6.49 11.78
CA TRP A 433 19.17 -5.78 10.95
C TRP A 433 19.81 -4.55 11.61
N ALA A 434 19.18 -3.99 12.65
CA ALA A 434 19.77 -3.00 13.56
C ALA A 434 19.13 -3.10 14.96
N PRO A 435 19.76 -2.51 16.01
CA PRO A 435 19.21 -2.48 17.36
C PRO A 435 17.76 -1.98 17.40
N GLY A 436 16.88 -2.73 18.06
CA GLY A 436 15.44 -2.45 18.15
C GLY A 436 14.60 -2.87 16.93
N LYS A 437 15.18 -3.09 15.75
CA LYS A 437 14.49 -3.52 14.52
C LYS A 437 14.24 -5.04 14.54
N LYS A 438 13.43 -5.52 15.49
CA LYS A 438 13.11 -6.97 15.71
C LYS A 438 12.31 -7.67 14.60
N LYS A 439 12.08 -7.02 13.46
CA LYS A 439 11.32 -7.56 12.32
C LYS A 439 12.11 -7.30 11.05
N LYS A 440 12.03 -8.24 10.10
CA LYS A 440 12.44 -7.97 8.71
C LYS A 440 11.59 -6.85 8.11
N ASP A 441 12.10 -6.21 7.06
CA ASP A 441 11.30 -5.27 6.27
C ASP A 441 10.06 -5.99 5.69
N PHE A 442 8.95 -5.27 5.55
CA PHE A 442 7.71 -5.83 4.99
C PHE A 442 7.82 -6.16 3.49
N SER A 443 8.73 -5.48 2.80
CA SER A 443 8.89 -5.50 1.35
C SER A 443 10.33 -5.11 0.97
N SER A 444 10.72 -5.47 -0.24
CA SER A 444 11.95 -5.10 -0.96
C SER A 444 11.68 -4.17 -2.15
N SER A 445 10.43 -3.72 -2.33
CA SER A 445 9.97 -3.00 -3.53
C SER A 445 10.66 -1.66 -3.82
N ASP A 446 11.30 -1.01 -2.85
CA ASP A 446 12.09 0.20 -3.08
C ASP A 446 13.48 -0.13 -3.64
N ARG A 447 14.14 -1.15 -3.06
CA ARG A 447 15.42 -1.65 -3.58
C ARG A 447 15.23 -2.21 -4.99
N LEU A 448 14.15 -2.96 -5.21
CA LEU A 448 13.83 -3.54 -6.53
C LEU A 448 13.40 -2.49 -7.56
N PHE A 449 12.73 -1.39 -7.15
CA PHE A 449 12.47 -0.24 -8.04
C PHE A 449 13.79 0.40 -8.51
N ALA A 450 14.71 0.70 -7.58
CA ALA A 450 16.03 1.23 -7.92
C ALA A 450 16.83 0.27 -8.81
N LEU A 451 16.77 -1.03 -8.52
CA LEU A 451 17.47 -2.09 -9.26
C LEU A 451 16.93 -2.28 -10.69
N ASN A 452 15.61 -2.18 -10.89
CA ASN A 452 14.98 -2.19 -12.20
C ASN A 452 15.40 -0.98 -13.04
N ILE A 453 15.46 0.21 -12.43
CA ILE A 453 15.87 1.44 -13.13
C ILE A 453 17.38 1.43 -13.41
N GLY A 454 18.20 0.84 -12.54
CA GLY A 454 19.65 0.97 -12.56
C GLY A 454 20.14 2.25 -11.86
N LEU A 455 19.55 2.57 -10.70
CA LEU A 455 19.96 3.66 -9.81
C LEU A 455 20.81 3.15 -8.65
N GLN A 456 21.63 4.05 -8.08
CA GLN A 456 22.18 3.81 -6.74
C GLN A 456 21.04 3.79 -5.71
N PHE A 457 21.10 2.87 -4.74
CA PHE A 457 20.07 2.70 -3.72
C PHE A 457 20.64 2.87 -2.31
N HIS A 458 19.88 3.55 -1.45
CA HIS A 458 20.17 3.67 -0.02
C HIS A 458 18.92 3.45 0.82
N THR A 459 19.09 2.99 2.05
CA THR A 459 18.02 3.07 3.07
C THR A 459 17.99 4.47 3.73
N PRO A 460 16.88 4.86 4.39
CA PRO A 460 16.80 6.18 5.04
C PRO A 460 17.88 6.35 6.13
N GLU A 461 18.16 5.27 6.88
CA GLU A 461 19.21 5.26 7.89
C GLU A 461 20.63 5.41 7.29
N GLU A 462 20.91 4.75 6.17
CA GLU A 462 22.17 4.95 5.42
C GLU A 462 22.30 6.38 4.91
N TYR A 463 21.26 6.92 4.28
CA TYR A 463 21.34 8.19 3.55
C TYR A 463 21.32 9.43 4.46
N PHE A 464 20.36 9.50 5.39
CA PHE A 464 20.17 10.69 6.22
C PHE A 464 21.11 10.68 7.43
N LEU A 465 21.22 9.53 8.11
CA LEU A 465 21.99 9.36 9.35
C LEU A 465 23.43 8.88 9.13
N GLY A 466 23.80 8.47 7.92
CA GLY A 466 25.15 7.98 7.62
C GLY A 466 25.48 6.61 8.21
N TRP A 467 24.47 5.77 8.45
CA TRP A 467 24.69 4.41 8.99
C TRP A 467 25.40 3.52 7.96
N LYS A 468 26.12 2.50 8.46
CA LYS A 468 26.66 1.43 7.60
C LYS A 468 25.51 0.67 6.94
N SER A 469 25.72 0.20 5.70
CA SER A 469 24.66 -0.49 4.98
C SER A 469 24.27 -1.81 5.63
N ALA A 470 22.96 -2.05 5.69
CA ALA A 470 22.39 -3.24 6.29
C ALA A 470 22.38 -4.43 5.31
N PRO A 471 22.52 -5.68 5.81
CA PRO A 471 22.30 -6.85 4.98
C PRO A 471 20.87 -6.87 4.43
N TYR A 472 20.67 -7.51 3.28
CA TYR A 472 19.38 -7.65 2.62
C TYR A 472 19.34 -8.92 1.78
N SER A 473 18.13 -9.42 1.52
CA SER A 473 17.87 -10.47 0.54
C SER A 473 17.17 -9.89 -0.70
N LEU A 474 17.40 -10.50 -1.86
CA LEU A 474 16.58 -10.35 -3.05
C LEU A 474 15.58 -11.52 -3.12
N PRO A 475 14.50 -11.44 -3.92
CA PRO A 475 13.64 -12.59 -4.20
C PRO A 475 14.41 -13.75 -4.85
N ASP A 476 14.00 -14.98 -4.57
CA ASP A 476 14.63 -16.20 -5.10
C ASP A 476 14.53 -16.28 -6.63
N PHE A 477 13.41 -15.78 -7.20
CA PHE A 477 13.22 -15.62 -8.64
C PHE A 477 13.68 -14.24 -9.13
N ASP A 478 14.66 -14.23 -10.03
CA ASP A 478 15.22 -13.02 -10.66
C ASP A 478 14.88 -13.01 -12.17
N PRO A 479 13.86 -12.26 -12.63
CA PRO A 479 13.39 -12.32 -14.01
C PRO A 479 14.42 -11.86 -15.05
N ARG A 480 15.48 -11.16 -14.62
CA ARG A 480 16.59 -10.74 -15.48
C ARG A 480 17.49 -11.92 -15.87
N LYS A 481 17.61 -12.92 -14.99
CA LYS A 481 18.41 -14.13 -15.19
C LYS A 481 17.69 -15.22 -15.98
N LEU A 482 16.44 -14.99 -16.39
CA LEU A 482 15.70 -15.98 -17.16
C LEU A 482 16.32 -16.12 -18.57
N ASP A 483 16.90 -17.28 -18.81
CA ASP A 483 17.51 -17.67 -20.07
C ASP A 483 16.42 -18.09 -21.07
N SER A 484 16.46 -17.49 -22.26
CA SER A 484 15.56 -17.77 -23.38
C SER A 484 16.09 -18.84 -24.33
N THR A 485 17.28 -19.40 -24.06
CA THR A 485 17.91 -20.48 -24.84
C THR A 485 17.74 -21.86 -24.20
N VAL A 486 17.15 -21.94 -23.00
CA VAL A 486 16.76 -23.21 -22.36
C VAL A 486 15.85 -24.00 -23.31
N ARG A 487 16.10 -25.30 -23.42
CA ARG A 487 15.24 -26.23 -24.19
C ARG A 487 13.80 -26.14 -23.69
N LEU A 488 12.84 -26.23 -24.62
CA LEU A 488 11.43 -26.07 -24.30
C LEU A 488 10.87 -27.21 -23.41
N TYR A 489 11.44 -28.41 -23.49
CA TYR A 489 11.04 -29.57 -22.72
C TYR A 489 12.18 -30.59 -22.55
N ASP A 490 11.99 -31.50 -21.60
CA ASP A 490 12.82 -32.67 -21.31
C ASP A 490 11.97 -33.96 -21.31
N PRO A 491 12.48 -35.11 -21.79
CA PRO A 491 13.78 -35.25 -22.48
C PRO A 491 13.74 -34.67 -23.91
N PRO A 492 14.88 -34.21 -24.47
CA PRO A 492 14.91 -33.54 -25.78
C PRO A 492 14.61 -34.46 -26.97
N SER A 493 14.52 -35.77 -26.76
CA SER A 493 14.13 -36.78 -27.74
C SER A 493 12.63 -37.11 -27.74
N ALA A 494 11.85 -36.56 -26.80
CA ALA A 494 10.40 -36.79 -26.75
C ALA A 494 9.69 -36.07 -27.89
N SER A 495 8.62 -36.68 -28.44
CA SER A 495 7.72 -35.98 -29.36
C SER A 495 6.63 -35.26 -28.58
N LEU A 496 6.36 -33.99 -28.91
CA LEU A 496 5.21 -33.28 -28.33
C LEU A 496 3.86 -33.88 -28.74
N THR A 497 3.79 -34.65 -29.83
CA THR A 497 2.53 -35.25 -30.32
C THR A 497 2.74 -36.67 -30.83
N SER A 498 1.82 -37.58 -30.49
CA SER A 498 1.72 -38.91 -31.08
C SER A 498 0.97 -38.89 -32.43
N SER A 499 1.23 -39.92 -33.26
CA SER A 499 0.41 -40.29 -34.42
C SER A 499 -0.73 -41.25 -34.06
N GLN A 500 -0.72 -41.81 -32.85
CA GLN A 500 -1.82 -42.59 -32.27
C GLN A 500 -2.69 -41.68 -31.40
N THR A 501 -3.97 -42.01 -31.29
CA THR A 501 -4.90 -41.34 -30.37
C THR A 501 -4.38 -41.44 -28.94
N GLU A 502 -4.27 -40.32 -28.22
CA GLU A 502 -3.73 -40.24 -26.86
C GLU A 502 -4.43 -39.17 -26.00
N VAL A 503 -4.21 -39.21 -24.68
CA VAL A 503 -4.60 -38.12 -23.75
C VAL A 503 -3.34 -37.49 -23.16
N ILE A 504 -3.18 -36.17 -23.32
CA ILE A 504 -2.13 -35.38 -22.67
C ILE A 504 -2.74 -34.58 -21.53
N VAL A 505 -2.27 -34.81 -20.30
CA VAL A 505 -2.71 -34.12 -19.08
C VAL A 505 -1.70 -33.03 -18.70
N ALA A 506 -2.15 -31.79 -18.58
CA ALA A 506 -1.35 -30.70 -18.07
C ALA A 506 -1.25 -30.75 -16.54
N VAL A 507 -0.05 -30.55 -16.01
CA VAL A 507 0.22 -30.42 -14.56
C VAL A 507 1.10 -29.19 -14.34
N GLY A 508 0.66 -28.27 -13.48
CA GLY A 508 1.45 -27.08 -13.15
C GLY A 508 0.61 -25.91 -12.65
N PHE A 509 1.25 -24.98 -11.94
CA PHE A 509 0.62 -23.78 -11.37
C PHE A 509 -0.29 -23.05 -12.37
N PRO A 510 -1.36 -22.39 -11.93
CA PRO A 510 -2.04 -21.39 -12.77
C PRO A 510 -1.03 -20.32 -13.22
N ALA A 511 -1.21 -19.75 -14.41
CA ALA A 511 -0.28 -18.80 -15.05
C ALA A 511 1.17 -19.31 -15.32
N SER A 512 1.47 -20.61 -15.19
CA SER A 512 2.76 -21.21 -15.60
C SER A 512 3.00 -21.27 -17.12
N GLY A 513 2.02 -20.88 -17.94
CA GLY A 513 2.12 -20.86 -19.41
C GLY A 513 1.37 -21.98 -20.15
N LYS A 514 0.76 -22.93 -19.41
CA LYS A 514 0.13 -24.14 -19.94
C LYS A 514 -0.81 -23.91 -21.13
N SER A 515 -1.83 -23.09 -20.96
CA SER A 515 -2.81 -22.77 -22.02
C SER A 515 -2.14 -22.22 -23.29
N THR A 516 -1.15 -21.33 -23.13
CA THR A 516 -0.37 -20.79 -24.25
C THR A 516 0.41 -21.89 -24.96
N PHE A 517 1.09 -22.76 -24.21
CA PHE A 517 1.84 -23.89 -24.76
C PHE A 517 0.94 -24.85 -25.54
N PHE A 518 -0.22 -25.26 -24.99
CA PHE A 518 -1.14 -26.14 -25.69
C PHE A 518 -1.71 -25.50 -26.96
N GLN A 519 -2.12 -24.24 -26.90
CA GLN A 519 -2.64 -23.50 -28.06
C GLN A 519 -1.57 -23.23 -29.14
N THR A 520 -0.28 -23.16 -28.79
CA THR A 520 0.82 -22.97 -29.75
C THR A 520 1.32 -24.29 -30.35
N HIS A 521 1.44 -25.37 -29.57
CA HIS A 521 2.15 -26.58 -29.99
C HIS A 521 1.26 -27.81 -30.25
N ILE A 522 0.09 -27.90 -29.60
CA ILE A 522 -0.69 -29.15 -29.50
C ILE A 522 -2.06 -29.03 -30.20
N VAL A 523 -2.85 -28.01 -29.88
CA VAL A 523 -4.16 -27.77 -30.53
C VAL A 523 -4.03 -27.60 -32.06
N PRO A 524 -3.03 -26.88 -32.62
CA PRO A 524 -2.83 -26.81 -34.07
C PRO A 524 -2.45 -28.13 -34.75
N LYS A 525 -2.29 -29.23 -34.00
CA LYS A 525 -2.06 -30.59 -34.51
C LYS A 525 -3.34 -31.45 -34.47
N GLY A 526 -4.51 -30.85 -34.21
CA GLY A 526 -5.82 -31.52 -34.25
C GLY A 526 -6.32 -32.05 -32.90
N TYR A 527 -5.60 -31.78 -31.80
CA TYR A 527 -5.97 -32.25 -30.46
C TYR A 527 -7.24 -31.55 -29.96
N ALA A 528 -8.17 -32.31 -29.38
CA ALA A 528 -9.33 -31.79 -28.69
C ALA A 528 -8.90 -31.05 -27.42
N TYR A 529 -9.14 -29.73 -27.38
CA TYR A 529 -8.83 -28.91 -26.22
C TYR A 529 -9.91 -29.07 -25.13
N VAL A 530 -9.50 -29.51 -23.94
CA VAL A 530 -10.36 -29.67 -22.76
C VAL A 530 -9.77 -28.82 -21.63
N ASN A 531 -10.55 -27.86 -21.12
CA ASN A 531 -10.12 -26.92 -20.08
C ASN A 531 -11.34 -26.58 -19.21
N ARG A 532 -11.17 -26.61 -17.87
CA ARG A 532 -12.26 -26.43 -16.90
C ARG A 532 -12.79 -24.99 -16.89
N ASP A 533 -11.95 -23.99 -17.09
CA ASP A 533 -12.34 -22.57 -17.15
C ASP A 533 -13.34 -22.27 -18.29
N ILE A 534 -13.38 -23.14 -19.32
CA ILE A 534 -14.33 -23.08 -20.44
C ILE A 534 -15.55 -23.99 -20.23
N LEU A 535 -15.37 -25.15 -19.57
CA LEU A 535 -16.40 -26.20 -19.43
C LEU A 535 -17.11 -26.20 -18.06
N GLY A 536 -16.71 -25.33 -17.14
CA GLY A 536 -17.23 -25.19 -15.77
C GLY A 536 -16.80 -26.30 -14.82
N SER A 537 -17.32 -27.51 -15.03
CA SER A 537 -17.17 -28.64 -14.12
C SER A 537 -16.13 -29.66 -14.60
N TRP A 538 -15.59 -30.45 -13.68
CA TRP A 538 -14.65 -31.52 -14.03
C TRP A 538 -15.36 -32.69 -14.73
N GLN A 539 -16.63 -32.93 -14.42
CA GLN A 539 -17.50 -33.91 -15.08
C GLN A 539 -17.72 -33.56 -16.56
N SER A 540 -17.87 -32.26 -16.87
CA SER A 540 -17.91 -31.76 -18.25
C SER A 540 -16.58 -31.96 -18.98
N CYS A 541 -15.44 -31.79 -18.29
CA CYS A 541 -14.12 -32.08 -18.86
C CYS A 541 -13.94 -33.58 -19.17
N VAL A 542 -14.34 -34.47 -18.27
CA VAL A 542 -14.32 -35.93 -18.46
C VAL A 542 -15.21 -36.33 -19.64
N SER A 543 -16.46 -35.85 -19.67
CA SER A 543 -17.42 -36.08 -20.76
C SER A 543 -16.89 -35.60 -22.12
N ALA A 544 -16.20 -34.44 -22.15
CA ALA A 544 -15.59 -33.90 -23.35
C ALA A 544 -14.37 -34.73 -23.82
N CYS A 545 -13.55 -35.23 -22.88
CA CYS A 545 -12.43 -36.11 -23.17
C CYS A 545 -12.91 -37.44 -23.77
N GLU A 546 -13.85 -38.12 -23.12
CA GLU A 546 -14.43 -39.38 -23.61
C GLU A 546 -15.00 -39.24 -25.02
N ARG A 547 -15.76 -38.17 -25.27
CA ARG A 547 -16.39 -37.92 -26.55
C ARG A 547 -15.36 -37.68 -27.65
N ALA A 548 -14.31 -36.90 -27.39
CA ALA A 548 -13.21 -36.71 -28.34
C ALA A 548 -12.48 -38.03 -28.67
N LEU A 549 -12.25 -38.90 -27.69
CA LEU A 549 -11.66 -40.23 -27.91
C LEU A 549 -12.58 -41.16 -28.72
N LYS A 550 -13.90 -41.12 -28.46
CA LYS A 550 -14.92 -41.83 -29.25
C LYS A 550 -15.00 -41.33 -30.71
N GLU A 551 -14.65 -40.07 -30.96
CA GLU A 551 -14.44 -39.46 -32.28
C GLU A 551 -13.03 -39.76 -32.88
N GLY A 552 -12.18 -40.55 -32.19
CA GLY A 552 -10.83 -40.91 -32.62
C GLY A 552 -9.76 -39.84 -32.39
N ARG A 553 -10.10 -38.70 -31.79
CA ARG A 553 -9.23 -37.51 -31.68
C ARG A 553 -8.44 -37.52 -30.36
N SER A 554 -7.12 -37.30 -30.43
CA SER A 554 -6.28 -37.11 -29.24
C SER A 554 -6.75 -35.90 -28.43
N VAL A 555 -6.54 -35.92 -27.11
CA VAL A 555 -7.07 -34.92 -26.18
C VAL A 555 -5.95 -34.18 -25.45
N ALA A 556 -6.10 -32.87 -25.30
CA ALA A 556 -5.22 -31.99 -24.54
C ALA A 556 -6.01 -31.40 -23.36
N VAL A 557 -5.71 -31.86 -22.13
CA VAL A 557 -6.39 -31.44 -20.90
C VAL A 557 -5.59 -30.33 -20.21
N ASP A 558 -5.88 -29.07 -20.54
CA ASP A 558 -5.29 -27.89 -19.89
C ASP A 558 -6.03 -27.52 -18.60
N ASN A 559 -5.79 -28.31 -17.55
CA ASN A 559 -6.22 -28.06 -16.17
C ASN A 559 -4.99 -27.88 -15.26
N THR A 560 -5.17 -27.47 -14.01
CA THR A 560 -4.06 -27.36 -13.04
C THR A 560 -3.54 -28.72 -12.56
N SER A 561 -4.46 -29.64 -12.25
CA SER A 561 -4.20 -31.06 -11.92
C SER A 561 -3.15 -31.30 -10.81
N PRO A 562 -3.22 -30.61 -9.65
CA PRO A 562 -2.14 -30.63 -8.65
C PRO A 562 -1.93 -32.00 -7.99
N ASP A 563 -3.01 -32.70 -7.69
CA ASP A 563 -3.05 -33.96 -6.94
C ASP A 563 -3.27 -35.19 -7.84
N LEU A 564 -3.13 -36.39 -7.25
CA LEU A 564 -3.30 -37.67 -7.95
C LEU A 564 -4.75 -37.90 -8.41
N GLU A 565 -5.73 -37.41 -7.67
CA GLU A 565 -7.14 -37.73 -7.93
C GLU A 565 -7.65 -36.96 -9.15
N SER A 566 -7.36 -35.65 -9.20
CA SER A 566 -7.54 -34.76 -10.34
C SER A 566 -6.94 -35.34 -11.63
N ARG A 567 -5.78 -36.02 -11.54
CA ARG A 567 -5.11 -36.67 -12.68
C ARG A 567 -5.73 -38.01 -13.03
N LYS A 568 -6.02 -38.84 -12.03
CA LYS A 568 -6.64 -40.17 -12.17
C LYS A 568 -7.93 -40.12 -12.98
N ARG A 569 -8.76 -39.09 -12.79
CA ARG A 569 -9.99 -38.82 -13.58
C ARG A 569 -9.76 -38.86 -15.10
N TYR A 570 -8.58 -38.49 -15.60
CA TYR A 570 -8.23 -38.53 -17.03
C TYR A 570 -7.42 -39.78 -17.43
N VAL A 571 -6.61 -40.33 -16.51
CA VAL A 571 -5.89 -41.59 -16.75
C VAL A 571 -6.86 -42.76 -16.87
N ASP A 572 -7.91 -42.81 -16.04
CA ASP A 572 -8.95 -43.85 -16.12
C ASP A 572 -9.73 -43.78 -17.44
N VAL A 573 -10.03 -42.57 -17.95
CA VAL A 573 -10.66 -42.35 -19.27
C VAL A 573 -9.77 -42.86 -20.39
N ALA A 574 -8.47 -42.51 -20.37
CA ALA A 574 -7.51 -42.99 -21.36
C ALA A 574 -7.40 -44.53 -21.34
N LYS A 575 -7.31 -45.12 -20.14
CA LYS A 575 -7.25 -46.57 -19.93
C LYS A 575 -8.52 -47.28 -20.39
N ALA A 576 -9.70 -46.72 -20.13
CA ALA A 576 -10.98 -47.27 -20.57
C ALA A 576 -11.15 -47.23 -22.11
N ALA A 577 -10.59 -46.20 -22.75
CA ALA A 577 -10.53 -46.08 -24.21
C ALA A 577 -9.36 -46.88 -24.85
N GLY A 578 -8.49 -47.51 -24.05
CA GLY A 578 -7.34 -48.28 -24.54
C GLY A 578 -6.20 -47.44 -25.12
N VAL A 579 -6.14 -46.14 -24.83
CA VAL A 579 -5.16 -45.19 -25.39
C VAL A 579 -4.06 -44.81 -24.37
N PRO A 580 -2.85 -44.42 -24.83
CA PRO A 580 -1.83 -43.87 -23.95
C PRO A 580 -2.27 -42.58 -23.25
N CYS A 581 -1.78 -42.39 -22.02
CA CYS A 581 -1.93 -41.14 -21.26
C CYS A 581 -0.54 -40.58 -20.94
N ARG A 582 -0.26 -39.32 -21.29
CA ARG A 582 1.02 -38.64 -20.99
C ARG A 582 0.82 -37.43 -20.11
N CYS A 583 1.79 -37.15 -19.24
CA CYS A 583 1.78 -35.97 -18.37
C CYS A 583 2.75 -34.91 -18.89
N PHE A 584 2.27 -33.68 -19.09
CA PHE A 584 3.11 -32.51 -19.39
C PHE A 584 3.23 -31.66 -18.11
N HIS A 585 4.37 -31.79 -17.42
CA HIS A 585 4.64 -31.18 -16.13
C HIS A 585 5.41 -29.85 -16.30
N PHE A 586 4.72 -28.73 -16.10
CA PHE A 586 5.26 -27.39 -16.29
C PHE A 586 6.11 -26.95 -15.10
N SER A 587 7.43 -26.85 -15.29
CA SER A 587 8.42 -26.65 -14.22
C SER A 587 8.53 -25.22 -13.70
N ALA A 588 7.50 -24.38 -13.88
CA ALA A 588 7.52 -22.99 -13.42
C ALA A 588 7.33 -22.92 -11.90
N SER A 589 8.17 -22.15 -11.20
CA SER A 589 8.07 -21.98 -9.75
C SER A 589 6.83 -21.16 -9.34
N LEU A 590 6.48 -21.18 -8.06
CA LEU A 590 5.43 -20.32 -7.48
C LEU A 590 5.65 -18.84 -7.85
N ASP A 591 6.87 -18.35 -7.63
CA ASP A 591 7.21 -16.93 -7.77
C ASP A 591 7.32 -16.52 -9.25
N GLN A 592 7.78 -17.45 -10.11
CA GLN A 592 7.73 -17.30 -11.55
C GLN A 592 6.28 -17.27 -12.06
N ALA A 593 5.40 -18.14 -11.56
CA ALA A 593 3.99 -18.17 -11.96
C ALA A 593 3.22 -16.92 -11.46
N LYS A 594 3.53 -16.41 -10.25
CA LYS A 594 3.05 -15.10 -9.77
C LYS A 594 3.55 -13.96 -10.66
N HIS A 595 4.84 -13.96 -11.01
CA HIS A 595 5.43 -12.97 -11.92
C HIS A 595 4.78 -13.00 -13.30
N ASN A 596 4.56 -14.18 -13.89
CA ASN A 596 3.87 -14.37 -15.17
C ASN A 596 2.43 -13.82 -15.12
N ASN A 597 1.67 -14.13 -14.07
CA ASN A 597 0.33 -13.58 -13.84
C ASN A 597 0.38 -12.04 -13.75
N ARG A 598 1.35 -11.51 -13.01
CA ARG A 598 1.53 -10.07 -12.83
C ARG A 598 1.99 -9.35 -14.11
N PHE A 599 2.79 -10.01 -14.95
CA PHE A 599 3.14 -9.53 -16.29
C PHE A 599 1.90 -9.48 -17.19
N ARG A 600 1.07 -10.54 -17.20
CA ARG A 600 -0.20 -10.57 -17.95
C ARG A 600 -1.25 -9.56 -17.46
N GLU A 601 -1.18 -9.09 -16.21
CA GLU A 601 -1.95 -7.94 -15.70
C GLU A 601 -1.47 -6.57 -16.24
N MET A 602 -0.31 -6.49 -16.90
CA MET A 602 0.35 -5.23 -17.26
C MET A 602 0.72 -5.11 -18.75
N ALA A 603 0.96 -6.23 -19.43
CA ALA A 603 1.31 -6.26 -20.83
C ALA A 603 0.11 -5.93 -21.74
N PRO A 604 0.29 -5.18 -22.85
CA PRO A 604 -0.75 -4.97 -23.85
C PRO A 604 -1.23 -6.30 -24.45
N SER A 605 -2.54 -6.57 -24.32
CA SER A 605 -3.17 -7.80 -24.76
C SER A 605 -4.53 -7.51 -25.38
N ASP A 606 -4.80 -8.16 -26.50
CA ASP A 606 -6.04 -8.06 -27.28
C ASP A 606 -7.21 -8.74 -26.53
N SER A 607 -6.89 -9.64 -25.59
CA SER A 607 -7.82 -10.24 -24.63
C SER A 607 -7.51 -9.83 -23.20
N LYS A 608 -8.56 -9.54 -22.42
CA LYS A 608 -8.48 -9.14 -21.00
C LYS A 608 -8.04 -10.33 -20.14
N HIS A 609 -6.83 -10.27 -19.58
CA HIS A 609 -6.33 -11.33 -18.69
C HIS A 609 -7.16 -11.40 -17.40
N VAL A 610 -7.72 -12.57 -17.10
CA VAL A 610 -8.37 -12.85 -15.81
C VAL A 610 -7.30 -13.04 -14.75
N LYS A 611 -7.22 -12.11 -13.80
CA LYS A 611 -6.23 -12.12 -12.72
C LYS A 611 -6.40 -13.38 -11.86
N VAL A 612 -5.38 -14.24 -11.83
CA VAL A 612 -5.32 -15.35 -10.86
C VAL A 612 -5.10 -14.77 -9.46
N ASN A 613 -5.92 -15.18 -8.49
CA ASN A 613 -5.82 -14.75 -7.10
C ASN A 613 -4.74 -15.53 -6.34
N GLU A 614 -4.07 -14.90 -5.36
CA GLU A 614 -2.98 -15.53 -4.60
C GLU A 614 -3.40 -16.82 -3.89
N MET A 615 -4.65 -16.89 -3.43
CA MET A 615 -5.21 -18.06 -2.75
C MET A 615 -5.17 -19.31 -3.65
N ILE A 616 -5.36 -19.15 -4.96
CA ILE A 616 -5.34 -20.25 -5.94
C ILE A 616 -3.91 -20.81 -6.08
N PHE A 617 -2.88 -19.95 -6.09
CA PHE A 617 -1.48 -20.39 -6.12
C PHE A 617 -1.09 -21.14 -4.84
N HIS A 618 -1.56 -20.68 -3.68
CA HIS A 618 -1.27 -21.33 -2.40
C HIS A 618 -2.07 -22.63 -2.20
N SER A 619 -3.32 -22.69 -2.68
CA SER A 619 -4.11 -23.92 -2.77
C SER A 619 -3.41 -24.94 -3.67
N TYR A 620 -3.04 -24.56 -4.89
CA TYR A 620 -2.24 -25.41 -5.77
C TYR A 620 -0.99 -25.95 -5.06
N LYS A 621 -0.21 -25.09 -4.40
CA LYS A 621 1.01 -25.51 -3.68
C LYS A 621 0.73 -26.42 -2.46
N LYS A 622 -0.44 -26.31 -1.83
CA LYS A 622 -0.86 -27.18 -0.71
C LYS A 622 -1.19 -28.59 -1.19
N HIS A 623 -1.86 -28.72 -2.33
CA HIS A 623 -2.36 -30.00 -2.86
C HIS A 623 -1.42 -30.64 -3.90
N PHE A 624 -0.40 -29.93 -4.36
CA PHE A 624 0.53 -30.43 -5.38
C PHE A 624 1.33 -31.65 -4.91
N VAL A 625 1.16 -32.76 -5.64
CA VAL A 625 2.02 -33.94 -5.59
C VAL A 625 2.61 -34.15 -6.97
N ALA A 626 3.94 -34.25 -7.07
CA ALA A 626 4.64 -34.38 -8.34
C ALA A 626 4.16 -35.63 -9.12
N PRO A 627 3.95 -35.54 -10.44
CA PRO A 627 3.39 -36.63 -11.23
C PRO A 627 4.39 -37.80 -11.37
N ALA A 628 3.88 -39.02 -11.29
CA ALA A 628 4.68 -40.25 -11.35
C ALA A 628 4.10 -41.31 -12.31
N LEU A 629 4.97 -42.10 -12.96
CA LEU A 629 4.55 -43.12 -13.93
C LEU A 629 3.62 -44.19 -13.32
N CYS A 630 3.75 -44.45 -12.01
CA CYS A 630 2.87 -45.38 -11.28
C CYS A 630 1.39 -44.92 -11.19
N GLU A 631 1.08 -43.66 -11.52
CA GLU A 631 -0.31 -43.20 -11.69
C GLU A 631 -0.99 -43.78 -12.93
N GLY A 632 -0.22 -44.31 -13.89
CA GLY A 632 -0.69 -44.84 -15.17
C GLY A 632 -0.30 -44.01 -16.41
N PHE A 633 0.60 -43.04 -16.25
CA PHE A 633 1.19 -42.32 -17.38
C PHE A 633 2.21 -43.18 -18.13
N SER A 634 2.17 -43.19 -19.46
CA SER A 634 3.17 -43.84 -20.31
C SER A 634 4.46 -43.04 -20.45
N GLU A 635 4.38 -41.71 -20.31
CA GLU A 635 5.52 -40.78 -20.38
C GLU A 635 5.20 -39.53 -19.55
N ILE A 636 6.24 -38.90 -18.99
CA ILE A 636 6.16 -37.60 -18.33
C ILE A 636 7.19 -36.67 -18.95
N LEU A 637 6.73 -35.65 -19.68
CA LEU A 637 7.59 -34.58 -20.19
C LEU A 637 7.65 -33.47 -19.14
N GLN A 638 8.86 -32.99 -18.85
CA GLN A 638 9.03 -31.76 -18.09
C GLN A 638 9.05 -30.59 -19.07
N ILE A 639 8.05 -29.70 -19.00
CA ILE A 639 7.94 -28.52 -19.86
C ILE A 639 8.56 -27.33 -19.15
N HIS A 640 9.54 -26.68 -19.78
CA HIS A 640 10.20 -25.51 -19.21
C HIS A 640 9.51 -24.22 -19.63
N PHE A 641 9.46 -23.23 -18.73
CA PHE A 641 8.99 -21.90 -19.10
C PHE A 641 10.09 -21.16 -19.88
N VAL A 642 9.96 -21.18 -21.21
CA VAL A 642 10.73 -20.33 -22.13
C VAL A 642 9.81 -19.15 -22.53
N PRO A 643 10.22 -17.89 -22.33
CA PRO A 643 9.36 -16.76 -22.64
C PRO A 643 9.33 -16.50 -24.16
N ASN A 644 8.19 -16.04 -24.66
CA ASN A 644 8.06 -15.48 -26.00
C ASN A 644 7.40 -14.10 -25.88
N PHE A 645 7.98 -13.08 -26.52
CA PHE A 645 7.57 -11.68 -26.39
C PHE A 645 7.13 -11.14 -27.76
N LYS A 646 6.00 -10.42 -27.80
CA LYS A 646 5.54 -9.73 -29.02
C LYS A 646 6.55 -8.67 -29.52
N ASP A 647 7.29 -8.06 -28.59
CA ASP A 647 8.12 -6.89 -28.82
C ASP A 647 9.14 -6.69 -27.67
N SER A 648 10.11 -5.78 -27.86
CA SER A 648 11.18 -5.51 -26.89
C SER A 648 10.74 -4.69 -25.66
N GLN A 649 9.62 -3.97 -25.71
CA GLN A 649 9.03 -3.32 -24.53
C GLN A 649 8.37 -4.37 -23.62
N SER A 650 7.68 -5.35 -24.21
CA SER A 650 7.16 -6.53 -23.51
C SER A 650 8.29 -7.33 -22.83
N GLU A 651 9.42 -7.57 -23.51
CA GLU A 651 10.60 -8.18 -22.87
C GLU A 651 11.14 -7.31 -21.72
N THR A 652 11.29 -6.00 -21.95
CA THR A 652 11.79 -5.04 -20.94
C THR A 652 10.85 -4.94 -19.73
N LEU A 653 9.54 -5.15 -19.92
CA LEU A 653 8.55 -5.21 -18.84
C LEU A 653 8.60 -6.55 -18.08
N PHE A 654 8.82 -7.67 -18.77
CA PHE A 654 8.99 -8.98 -18.14
C PHE A 654 10.28 -9.05 -17.31
N ARG A 655 11.42 -8.58 -17.83
CA ARG A 655 12.70 -8.63 -17.11
C ARG A 655 12.77 -7.71 -15.89
N GLN A 656 11.72 -6.94 -15.56
CA GLN A 656 11.61 -6.18 -14.32
C GLN A 656 11.07 -7.04 -13.17
N PHE A 657 11.60 -6.86 -11.96
CA PHE A 657 10.89 -7.29 -10.75
C PHE A 657 9.52 -6.60 -10.70
N SER A 658 8.45 -7.38 -10.56
CA SER A 658 7.05 -6.91 -10.60
C SER A 658 6.35 -6.89 -9.23
N GLU A 659 6.98 -7.49 -8.24
CA GLU A 659 6.58 -7.64 -6.84
C GLU A 659 7.86 -7.65 -5.97
N GLY A 660 7.75 -7.39 -4.68
CA GLY A 660 8.91 -7.24 -3.79
C GLY A 660 8.55 -7.03 -2.34
#